data_AF-A0A6M0V8H4-F1
#
_entry.id   AF-A0A6M0V8H4-F1
#
_cell.length_a   1.000
_cell.length_b   1.000
_cell.length_c   1.000
_cell.angle_alpha   90.00
_cell.angle_beta   90.00
_cell.angle_gamma   90.00
#
_symmetry.space_group_name_H-M   'P 1'
#
loop_
_entity.id
_entity.type
_entity.pdbx_description
1 polymer ?
#
loop_
_entity_poly.entity_id
_entity_poly.type
_entity_poly.pdbx_seq_one_letter_code
_entity_poly.pdbx_strand_id
1 'polypeptide(L)'
;MNKDNYILDTIEEIKSILENNEYRKNRYVNDVEWLNQRKKQIKNNIIRIAIMGITSSGKSTLVNSLLGEKLLPVAILPSSSIIITVSKGEKRQATIYFKDKSPEVYDDINLNMEVISTYADENKNSNNKFNVAQIDIKSPDFLLDDNIQLIDSPGLDAYNLEMHEKLTLEILLPTIDICVFLTTVKANSDAINLEKIKIVNDKKKQIILVQNMIDSIEEKIGKYGIIEENKDILLEKHKKRAEALIEKSTSDTGIDVIQISSLNALNGRVENNKNLYNESNLEGFIKSIYRCVKNITPKLNVQRQGSIVERIGNIIDTDKEIIDGSNLEDTSYIKEILNDIDDLNYDFRVSRDKITSKINLIDKVTLNTIEEINESDSKEISSYLDIVENINNKSKKIENQILSIVRECEEKKKEIYEKLNIDIRFSYSLPSMENEDVYVKHKYEEKVKLIKKDGFLNVGKRILSDIFETDWGYEKQEYDEKVVDKDATILMVKKVCSESSRKYMSILYDWSEQYSNSLSLFYSEISKIEEEFKKKKEQNIELYDIDNVIKGLKLIRNKLKNKYNNIEEISLTLDEEIINKSEEKNRNIEEIELTNISYNLYKLSNEIVKKSYSMISSYIEEKVFSISKKEVHEIFWTWDLEATAKFISRMHDIYLNNEELEIIKKQGIYTFNNITIVYELSKNKLEIKKALNIDSSKEYNMYLLFNGIQIGSSEKQILENINLKNIVLKNNIMINLVIDSSREFINANNIKEILIATYSFKKKLKNRIANSKIGYVLVNSKNPIYNLALIEGQENNGFLLSQYKDIKTKLFGNILSRGNEEKQTLEEILSYFLK
;
A
#
# COMPACT_ATOMS: atom_id res chain seq x y z
N MET A 1 -12.27 2.98 31.05
CA MET A 1 -13.54 3.57 30.54
C MET A 1 -14.70 2.94 31.29
N ASN A 2 -15.66 3.72 31.82
CA ASN A 2 -16.90 3.14 32.37
C ASN A 2 -17.64 2.45 31.22
N LYS A 3 -17.74 1.11 31.27
CA LYS A 3 -18.54 0.34 30.31
C LYS A 3 -19.99 0.74 30.54
N ASP A 4 -20.57 1.49 29.60
CA ASP A 4 -22.00 1.79 29.61
C ASP A 4 -22.76 0.47 29.39
N ASN A 5 -23.10 -0.18 30.49
CA ASN A 5 -23.62 -1.55 30.51
C ASN A 5 -25.13 -1.62 30.27
N TYR A 6 -25.79 -0.52 29.92
CA TYR A 6 -27.25 -0.49 29.81
C TYR A 6 -27.80 -1.56 28.85
N ILE A 7 -27.07 -1.91 27.80
CA ILE A 7 -27.47 -2.97 26.85
C ILE A 7 -27.41 -4.34 27.54
N LEU A 8 -26.36 -4.60 28.31
CA LEU A 8 -26.22 -5.84 29.08
C LEU A 8 -27.30 -5.93 30.16
N ASP A 9 -27.58 -4.83 30.85
CA ASP A 9 -28.64 -4.76 31.86
C ASP A 9 -30.03 -4.98 31.23
N THR A 10 -30.26 -4.40 30.05
CA THR A 10 -31.47 -4.62 29.25
C THR A 10 -31.62 -6.08 28.86
N ILE A 11 -30.54 -6.75 28.44
CA ILE A 11 -30.57 -8.18 28.13
C ILE A 11 -30.99 -8.99 29.35
N GLU A 12 -30.48 -8.67 30.54
CA GLU A 12 -30.90 -9.35 31.78
C GLU A 12 -32.36 -9.03 32.16
N GLU A 13 -32.81 -7.79 31.95
CA GLU A 13 -34.21 -7.38 32.16
C GLU A 13 -35.15 -8.22 31.27
N ILE A 14 -34.82 -8.36 29.97
CA ILE A 14 -35.57 -9.20 29.02
C ILE A 14 -35.58 -10.65 29.49
N LYS A 15 -34.42 -11.22 29.85
CA LYS A 15 -34.33 -12.60 30.33
C LYS A 15 -35.19 -12.84 31.57
N SER A 16 -35.21 -11.91 32.52
CA SER A 16 -36.05 -12.03 33.71
C SER A 16 -37.55 -12.15 33.39
N ILE A 17 -38.00 -11.52 32.30
CA ILE A 17 -39.39 -11.63 31.81
C ILE A 17 -39.62 -12.98 31.14
N LEU A 18 -38.67 -13.43 30.31
CA LEU A 18 -38.74 -14.68 29.53
C LEU A 18 -38.51 -15.93 30.38
N GLU A 19 -37.88 -15.83 31.55
CA GLU A 19 -37.51 -16.98 32.39
C GLU A 19 -38.26 -17.01 33.74
N ASN A 20 -39.32 -16.21 33.90
CA ASN A 20 -40.00 -15.99 35.19
C ASN A 20 -40.63 -17.27 35.80
N ASN A 21 -40.99 -18.26 34.99
CA ASN A 21 -41.50 -19.55 35.44
C ASN A 21 -41.10 -20.68 34.46
N GLU A 22 -41.42 -21.92 34.81
CA GLU A 22 -41.04 -23.10 34.03
C GLU A 22 -41.66 -23.12 32.62
N TYR A 23 -42.92 -22.66 32.49
CA TYR A 23 -43.59 -22.51 31.20
C TYR A 23 -42.80 -21.59 30.26
N ARG A 24 -42.48 -20.37 30.72
CA ARG A 24 -41.77 -19.39 29.91
C ARG A 24 -40.34 -19.83 29.58
N LYS A 25 -39.63 -20.44 30.53
CA LYS A 25 -38.28 -21.00 30.29
C LYS A 25 -38.28 -22.00 29.13
N ASN A 26 -39.27 -22.89 29.08
CA ASN A 26 -39.41 -23.86 28.01
C ASN A 26 -39.86 -23.23 26.69
N ARG A 27 -40.72 -22.21 26.75
CA ARG A 27 -41.21 -21.50 25.55
C ARG A 27 -40.16 -20.62 24.87
N TYR A 28 -39.35 -19.92 25.65
CA TYR A 28 -38.42 -18.89 25.17
C TYR A 28 -36.94 -19.30 25.26
N VAL A 29 -36.64 -20.59 25.43
CA VAL A 29 -35.26 -21.10 25.59
C VAL A 29 -34.31 -20.59 24.51
N ASN A 30 -34.73 -20.60 23.24
CA ASN A 30 -33.90 -20.19 22.13
C ASN A 30 -33.74 -18.65 22.05
N ASP A 31 -34.77 -17.88 22.43
CA ASP A 31 -34.65 -16.43 22.57
C ASP A 31 -33.62 -16.06 23.64
N VAL A 32 -33.61 -16.79 24.75
CA VAL A 32 -32.64 -16.64 25.83
C VAL A 32 -31.24 -17.06 25.38
N GLU A 33 -31.10 -18.14 24.62
CA GLU A 33 -29.81 -18.53 24.02
C GLU A 33 -29.27 -17.44 23.09
N TRP A 34 -30.10 -16.89 22.20
CA TRP A 34 -29.73 -15.77 21.34
C TRP A 34 -29.27 -14.56 22.18
N LEU A 35 -30.01 -14.21 23.23
CA LEU A 35 -29.66 -13.12 24.15
C LEU A 35 -28.32 -13.38 24.85
N ASN A 36 -28.06 -14.63 25.27
CA ASN A 36 -26.79 -15.02 25.87
C ASN A 36 -25.61 -14.93 24.88
N GLN A 37 -25.82 -15.28 23.61
CA GLN A 37 -24.82 -15.10 22.56
C GLN A 37 -24.51 -13.61 22.33
N ARG A 38 -25.53 -12.74 22.26
CA ARG A 38 -25.33 -11.28 22.17
C ARG A 38 -24.66 -10.71 23.39
N LYS A 39 -25.05 -11.17 24.58
CA LYS A 39 -24.37 -10.80 25.83
C LYS A 39 -22.87 -11.13 25.76
N LYS A 40 -22.49 -12.32 25.27
CA LYS A 40 -21.08 -12.69 25.06
C LYS A 40 -20.37 -11.74 24.08
N GLN A 41 -20.97 -11.48 22.92
CA GLN A 41 -20.40 -10.59 21.90
C GLN A 41 -20.22 -9.15 22.43
N ILE A 42 -21.24 -8.62 23.11
CA ILE A 42 -21.23 -7.26 23.68
C ILE A 42 -20.25 -7.16 24.86
N LYS A 43 -20.13 -8.21 25.69
CA LYS A 43 -19.14 -8.24 26.78
C LYS A 43 -17.71 -8.13 26.26
N ASN A 44 -17.41 -8.82 25.15
CA ASN A 44 -16.09 -8.78 24.53
C ASN A 44 -15.82 -7.42 23.87
N ASN A 45 -16.86 -6.71 23.40
CA ASN A 45 -16.83 -5.36 22.82
C ASN A 45 -15.61 -5.06 21.94
N ILE A 46 -15.20 -6.03 21.11
CA ILE A 46 -13.98 -5.91 20.32
C ILE A 46 -14.18 -4.80 19.28
N ILE A 47 -13.38 -3.75 19.40
CA ILE A 47 -13.24 -2.68 18.42
C ILE A 47 -12.12 -3.08 17.47
N ARG A 48 -12.46 -3.19 16.18
CA ARG A 48 -11.52 -3.58 15.13
C ARG A 48 -10.97 -2.34 14.46
N ILE A 49 -9.65 -2.22 14.46
CA ILE A 49 -8.92 -1.09 13.88
C ILE A 49 -8.04 -1.64 12.76
N ALA A 50 -8.23 -1.21 11.52
CA ALA A 50 -7.28 -1.53 10.44
C ALA A 50 -6.24 -0.42 10.28
N ILE A 51 -4.98 -0.81 10.15
CA ILE A 51 -3.93 0.07 9.64
C ILE A 51 -3.86 -0.11 8.14
N MET A 52 -4.33 0.91 7.44
CA MET A 52 -4.34 0.99 5.99
C MET A 52 -3.32 2.04 5.53
N GLY A 53 -2.78 1.89 4.34
CA GLY A 53 -1.86 2.88 3.80
C GLY A 53 -0.94 2.31 2.74
N ILE A 54 -0.26 3.22 2.06
CA ILE A 54 0.75 2.93 1.04
C ILE A 54 1.78 1.91 1.57
N THR A 55 2.21 0.99 0.71
CA THR A 55 3.35 0.08 0.88
C THR A 55 4.56 0.86 1.39
N SER A 56 5.30 0.27 2.31
CA SER A 56 6.46 0.91 2.93
C SER A 56 6.17 2.19 3.73
N SER A 57 4.90 2.50 4.07
CA SER A 57 4.58 3.59 5.03
C SER A 57 4.90 3.25 6.50
N GLY A 58 5.36 2.02 6.77
CA GLY A 58 5.73 1.55 8.11
C GLY A 58 4.59 0.94 8.92
N LYS A 59 3.58 0.34 8.28
CA LYS A 59 2.42 -0.30 8.94
C LYS A 59 2.84 -1.42 9.90
N SER A 60 3.57 -2.42 9.41
CA SER A 60 4.06 -3.52 10.24
C SER A 60 5.05 -3.05 11.32
N THR A 61 5.83 -1.99 11.05
CA THR A 61 6.68 -1.33 12.07
C THR A 61 5.84 -0.69 13.18
N LEU A 62 4.73 -0.04 12.85
CA LEU A 62 3.79 0.52 13.82
C LEU A 62 3.16 -0.61 14.65
N VAL A 63 2.73 -1.70 14.02
CA VAL A 63 2.19 -2.88 14.72
C VAL A 63 3.23 -3.49 15.67
N ASN A 64 4.46 -3.71 15.20
CA ASN A 64 5.58 -4.17 16.04
C ASN A 64 5.84 -3.21 17.21
N SER A 65 5.74 -1.89 16.99
CA SER A 65 5.90 -0.90 18.07
C SER A 65 4.77 -0.99 19.12
N LEU A 66 3.55 -1.38 18.73
CA LEU A 66 2.43 -1.59 19.67
C LEU A 66 2.53 -2.95 20.38
N LEU A 67 3.11 -3.96 19.75
CA LEU A 67 3.49 -5.23 20.37
C LEU A 67 4.66 -5.08 21.35
N GLY A 68 5.61 -4.21 21.04
CA GLY A 68 6.84 -4.02 21.83
C GLY A 68 7.98 -4.94 21.42
N GLU A 69 7.83 -5.64 20.31
CA GLU A 69 8.79 -6.61 19.79
C GLU A 69 8.81 -6.64 18.26
N LYS A 70 9.89 -7.17 17.68
CA LYS A 70 10.04 -7.35 16.24
C LYS A 70 9.48 -8.72 15.84
N LEU A 71 8.18 -8.79 15.55
CA LEU A 71 7.50 -10.06 15.22
C LEU A 71 7.00 -10.12 13.78
N LEU A 72 6.33 -9.08 13.28
CA LEU A 72 5.88 -9.01 11.90
C LEU A 72 7.05 -8.65 10.96
N PRO A 73 7.12 -9.23 9.74
CA PRO A 73 8.12 -8.84 8.75
C PRO A 73 7.97 -7.37 8.36
N VAL A 74 9.09 -6.66 8.23
CA VAL A 74 9.15 -5.29 7.72
C VAL A 74 9.90 -5.35 6.39
N ALA A 75 9.19 -5.23 5.26
CA ALA A 75 9.78 -5.29 3.93
C ALA A 75 9.41 -4.06 3.08
N ILE A 76 10.27 -3.74 2.12
CA ILE A 76 10.14 -2.65 1.13
C ILE A 76 9.25 -3.08 -0.05
N LEU A 77 9.32 -4.37 -0.40
CA LEU A 77 8.35 -4.99 -1.30
C LEU A 77 7.06 -5.33 -0.53
N PRO A 78 5.92 -5.54 -1.21
CA PRO A 78 4.65 -5.86 -0.55
C PRO A 78 4.86 -7.03 0.43
N SER A 79 4.75 -6.74 1.73
CA SER A 79 5.26 -7.61 2.78
C SER A 79 4.31 -8.74 3.17
N SER A 80 3.04 -8.68 2.75
CA SER A 80 2.09 -9.78 2.79
C SER A 80 0.84 -9.47 1.98
N SER A 81 0.29 -10.46 1.28
CA SER A 81 -1.12 -10.50 0.85
C SER A 81 -2.05 -10.99 1.97
N ILE A 82 -1.47 -11.31 3.13
CA ILE A 82 -2.15 -11.97 4.26
C ILE A 82 -2.45 -10.96 5.36
N ILE A 83 -3.70 -11.01 5.83
CA ILE A 83 -4.16 -10.21 6.97
C ILE A 83 -3.59 -10.78 8.26
N ILE A 84 -2.97 -9.90 9.05
CA ILE A 84 -2.48 -10.22 10.38
C ILE A 84 -3.32 -9.43 11.39
N THR A 85 -3.96 -10.12 12.33
CA THR A 85 -4.64 -9.47 13.45
C THR A 85 -3.80 -9.56 14.70
N VAL A 86 -3.83 -8.50 15.50
CA VAL A 86 -3.07 -8.38 16.75
C VAL A 86 -4.02 -7.92 17.85
N SER A 87 -3.97 -8.60 19.00
CA SER A 87 -4.78 -8.25 20.16
C SER A 87 -4.04 -8.55 21.46
N LYS A 88 -4.54 -8.00 22.58
CA LYS A 88 -4.02 -8.34 23.89
C LYS A 88 -4.43 -9.77 24.27
N GLY A 89 -3.52 -10.52 24.86
CA GLY A 89 -3.81 -11.87 25.37
C GLY A 89 -3.00 -12.21 26.60
N GLU A 90 -3.41 -13.26 27.31
CA GLU A 90 -2.71 -13.74 28.51
C GLU A 90 -1.34 -14.34 28.21
N LYS A 91 -1.16 -14.84 26.98
CA LYS A 91 0.07 -15.48 26.51
C LYS A 91 0.47 -14.93 25.15
N ARG A 92 1.76 -15.00 24.87
CA ARG A 92 2.33 -14.68 23.57
C ARG A 92 2.13 -15.86 22.62
N GLN A 93 1.22 -15.70 21.67
CA GLN A 93 0.77 -16.78 20.78
C GLN A 93 0.43 -16.26 19.39
N ALA A 94 0.72 -17.06 18.37
CA ALA A 94 0.24 -16.86 17.01
C ALA A 94 -0.54 -18.09 16.52
N THR A 95 -1.69 -17.87 15.89
CA THR A 95 -2.49 -18.90 15.23
C THR A 95 -2.53 -18.61 13.74
N ILE A 96 -2.04 -19.55 12.94
CA ILE A 96 -2.04 -19.50 11.47
C ILE A 96 -3.26 -20.27 10.99
N TYR A 97 -4.22 -19.56 10.41
CA TYR A 97 -5.40 -20.17 9.80
C TYR A 97 -5.11 -20.46 8.33
N PHE A 98 -5.46 -21.65 7.88
CA PHE A 98 -5.31 -22.09 6.49
C PHE A 98 -6.68 -22.29 5.86
N LYS A 99 -6.74 -22.17 4.53
CA LYS A 99 -7.97 -22.42 3.77
C LYS A 99 -8.26 -23.91 3.60
N ASP A 100 -7.22 -24.72 3.53
CA ASP A 100 -7.25 -26.12 3.12
C ASP A 100 -6.92 -27.11 4.25
N LYS A 101 -6.53 -26.61 5.43
CA LYS A 101 -6.16 -27.45 6.58
C LYS A 101 -6.47 -26.79 7.93
N SER A 102 -6.32 -27.58 8.99
CA SER A 102 -6.51 -27.11 10.37
C SER A 102 -5.49 -26.04 10.76
N PRO A 103 -5.83 -25.10 11.67
CA PRO A 103 -4.93 -24.05 12.11
C PRO A 103 -3.67 -24.58 12.81
N GLU A 104 -2.55 -23.91 12.62
CA GLU A 104 -1.31 -24.15 13.36
C GLU A 104 -1.13 -23.10 14.46
N VAL A 105 -0.63 -23.50 15.63
CA VAL A 105 -0.47 -22.63 16.79
C VAL A 105 1.00 -22.62 17.23
N TYR A 106 1.55 -21.43 17.41
CA TYR A 106 2.92 -21.19 17.87
C TYR A 106 2.90 -20.33 19.13
N ASP A 107 3.62 -20.72 20.17
CA ASP A 107 3.67 -20.05 21.47
C ASP A 107 5.10 -19.71 21.91
N ASP A 108 5.24 -18.62 22.67
CA ASP A 108 6.48 -18.22 23.36
C ASP A 108 7.77 -18.48 22.55
N ILE A 109 8.53 -19.52 22.91
CA ILE A 109 9.84 -19.88 22.31
C ILE A 109 9.72 -20.30 20.84
N ASN A 110 8.60 -20.90 20.47
CA ASN A 110 8.34 -21.35 19.09
C ASN A 110 7.85 -20.22 18.19
N LEU A 111 7.51 -19.06 18.75
CA LEU A 111 7.02 -17.90 18.02
C LEU A 111 8.12 -16.85 17.85
N ASN A 112 8.58 -16.67 16.62
CA ASN A 112 9.55 -15.66 16.27
C ASN A 112 9.23 -15.04 14.90
N MET A 113 9.99 -14.01 14.51
CA MET A 113 9.80 -13.35 13.22
C MET A 113 9.93 -14.31 12.04
N GLU A 114 10.83 -15.30 12.09
CA GLU A 114 11.01 -16.23 10.96
C GLU A 114 9.78 -17.08 10.69
N VAL A 115 9.07 -17.50 11.75
CA VAL A 115 7.80 -18.23 11.64
C VAL A 115 6.75 -17.36 10.96
N ILE A 116 6.54 -16.13 11.45
CA ILE A 116 5.56 -15.22 10.84
C ILE A 116 5.97 -14.88 9.41
N SER A 117 7.24 -14.59 9.13
CA SER A 117 7.73 -14.36 7.77
C SER A 117 7.52 -15.56 6.85
N THR A 118 7.64 -16.80 7.34
CA THR A 118 7.43 -17.99 6.50
C THR A 118 6.03 -18.00 5.88
N TYR A 119 5.05 -17.51 6.62
CA TYR A 119 3.66 -17.45 6.19
C TYR A 119 3.30 -16.11 5.58
N ALA A 120 3.74 -14.99 6.13
CA ALA A 120 3.30 -13.66 5.72
C ALA A 120 4.17 -13.01 4.63
N ASP A 121 5.48 -13.26 4.60
CA ASP A 121 6.42 -12.56 3.70
C ASP A 121 6.30 -13.07 2.26
N GLU A 122 6.06 -12.17 1.30
CA GLU A 122 5.91 -12.51 -0.12
C GLU A 122 7.16 -13.18 -0.71
N ASN A 123 8.36 -12.90 -0.18
CA ASN A 123 9.59 -13.58 -0.62
C ASN A 123 9.63 -15.05 -0.18
N LYS A 124 8.97 -15.41 0.92
CA LYS A 124 8.94 -16.76 1.47
C LYS A 124 7.65 -17.52 1.11
N ASN A 125 6.53 -16.82 1.00
CA ASN A 125 5.19 -17.32 0.67
C ASN A 125 4.62 -16.63 -0.58
N SER A 126 5.36 -16.68 -1.69
CA SER A 126 4.96 -16.01 -2.93
C SER A 126 3.60 -16.50 -3.43
N ASN A 127 2.72 -15.57 -3.82
CA ASN A 127 1.33 -15.81 -4.22
C ASN A 127 0.53 -16.65 -3.20
N ASN A 128 0.87 -16.54 -1.91
CA ASN A 128 0.26 -17.32 -0.83
C ASN A 128 0.21 -18.85 -1.10
N LYS A 129 1.32 -19.42 -1.58
CA LYS A 129 1.46 -20.89 -1.84
C LYS A 129 1.09 -21.79 -0.66
N PHE A 130 1.15 -21.28 0.58
CA PHE A 130 0.76 -22.00 1.78
C PHE A 130 -0.74 -21.94 2.08
N ASN A 131 -1.56 -21.30 1.25
CA ASN A 131 -3.01 -21.17 1.43
C ASN A 131 -3.41 -20.58 2.80
N VAL A 132 -2.62 -19.62 3.30
CA VAL A 132 -2.90 -18.95 4.57
C VAL A 132 -4.13 -18.05 4.41
N ALA A 133 -5.12 -18.23 5.27
CA ALA A 133 -6.31 -17.38 5.32
C ALA A 133 -6.07 -16.12 6.16
N GLN A 134 -5.50 -16.28 7.35
CA GLN A 134 -5.29 -15.21 8.32
C GLN A 134 -4.26 -15.62 9.37
N ILE A 135 -3.58 -14.66 9.98
CA ILE A 135 -2.71 -14.88 11.13
C ILE A 135 -3.24 -14.08 12.31
N ASP A 136 -3.47 -14.73 13.44
CA ASP A 136 -3.90 -14.08 14.69
C ASP A 136 -2.78 -14.11 15.71
N ILE A 137 -2.35 -12.93 16.16
CA ILE A 137 -1.31 -12.75 17.17
C ILE A 137 -1.94 -12.20 18.45
N LYS A 138 -1.59 -12.82 19.57
CA LYS A 138 -1.94 -12.37 20.92
C LYS A 138 -0.66 -12.14 21.71
N SER A 139 -0.58 -11.04 22.44
CA SER A 139 0.56 -10.74 23.30
C SER A 139 0.13 -10.00 24.58
N PRO A 140 0.70 -10.31 25.75
CA PRO A 140 0.45 -9.56 26.98
C PRO A 140 1.02 -8.13 26.92
N ASP A 141 2.08 -7.92 26.12
CA ASP A 141 2.79 -6.64 25.98
C ASP A 141 2.16 -5.69 24.96
N PHE A 142 1.04 -6.10 24.34
CA PHE A 142 0.28 -5.24 23.46
C PHE A 142 -0.27 -4.01 24.23
N LEU A 143 0.02 -2.81 23.70
CA LEU A 143 -0.25 -1.54 24.39
C LEU A 143 -1.72 -1.15 24.47
N LEU A 144 -2.54 -1.59 23.51
CA LEU A 144 -3.96 -1.27 23.49
C LEU A 144 -4.73 -2.21 24.42
N ASP A 145 -5.93 -1.77 24.82
CA ASP A 145 -6.80 -2.51 25.74
C ASP A 145 -7.25 -3.86 25.13
N ASP A 146 -7.68 -4.78 25.98
CA ASP A 146 -8.14 -6.13 25.62
C ASP A 146 -9.34 -6.15 24.67
N ASN A 147 -10.12 -5.08 24.64
CA ASN A 147 -11.25 -4.90 23.73
C ASN A 147 -10.85 -4.23 22.41
N ILE A 148 -9.56 -4.08 22.09
CA ILE A 148 -9.09 -3.53 20.81
C ILE A 148 -8.31 -4.60 20.04
N GLN A 149 -8.74 -4.84 18.81
CA GLN A 149 -8.03 -5.69 17.85
C GLN A 149 -7.51 -4.83 16.70
N LEU A 150 -6.22 -4.88 16.46
CA LEU A 150 -5.55 -4.21 15.36
C LEU A 150 -5.40 -5.16 14.19
N ILE A 151 -5.53 -4.65 12.97
CA ILE A 151 -5.40 -5.42 11.74
C ILE A 151 -4.31 -4.76 10.89
N ASP A 152 -3.22 -5.47 10.65
CA ASP A 152 -2.23 -5.09 9.65
C ASP A 152 -2.75 -5.54 8.28
N SER A 153 -3.03 -4.58 7.40
CA SER A 153 -3.50 -4.87 6.05
C SER A 153 -2.35 -4.80 5.04
N PRO A 154 -2.45 -5.55 3.92
CA PRO A 154 -1.58 -5.34 2.77
C PRO A 154 -1.52 -3.85 2.35
N GLY A 155 -0.38 -3.44 1.77
CA GLY A 155 -0.18 -2.06 1.32
C GLY A 155 -1.12 -1.66 0.18
N LEU A 156 -1.68 -0.45 0.27
CA LEU A 156 -2.68 0.03 -0.69
C LEU A 156 -2.09 0.47 -2.05
N ASP A 157 -0.79 0.42 -2.33
CA ASP A 157 -0.22 0.97 -3.60
C ASP A 157 0.89 0.11 -4.19
N ALA A 158 0.90 -1.17 -3.84
CA ALA A 158 1.89 -2.09 -4.35
C ALA A 158 1.89 -2.12 -5.89
N TYR A 159 3.08 -2.11 -6.48
CA TYR A 159 3.28 -2.09 -7.92
C TYR A 159 2.57 -3.27 -8.59
N ASN A 160 1.78 -3.01 -9.63
CA ASN A 160 0.88 -3.96 -10.32
C ASN A 160 -0.29 -4.51 -9.48
N LEU A 161 -0.60 -3.93 -8.30
CA LEU A 161 -1.63 -4.46 -7.37
C LEU A 161 -2.83 -3.53 -7.14
N GLU A 162 -3.20 -2.67 -8.10
CA GLU A 162 -4.35 -1.73 -7.99
C GLU A 162 -5.68 -2.41 -7.60
N MET A 163 -5.83 -3.71 -7.90
CA MET A 163 -7.02 -4.47 -7.52
C MET A 163 -6.95 -5.12 -6.15
N HIS A 164 -5.77 -5.47 -5.64
CA HIS A 164 -5.62 -5.87 -4.24
C HIS A 164 -5.96 -4.71 -3.33
N GLU A 165 -5.58 -3.49 -3.73
CA GLU A 165 -5.99 -2.28 -3.04
C GLU A 165 -7.53 -2.16 -2.96
N LYS A 166 -8.22 -2.23 -4.10
CA LYS A 166 -9.68 -2.09 -4.15
C LYS A 166 -10.40 -3.20 -3.40
N LEU A 167 -9.95 -4.45 -3.55
CA LEU A 167 -10.48 -5.60 -2.83
C LEU A 167 -10.22 -5.51 -1.33
N THR A 168 -9.00 -5.13 -0.91
CA THR A 168 -8.66 -4.94 0.49
C THR A 168 -9.59 -3.92 1.12
N LEU A 169 -9.83 -2.78 0.45
CA LEU A 169 -10.77 -1.77 0.94
C LEU A 169 -12.20 -2.30 1.04
N GLU A 170 -12.70 -3.00 0.01
CA GLU A 170 -14.10 -3.46 -0.01
C GLU A 170 -14.41 -4.55 1.00
N ILE A 171 -13.45 -5.40 1.30
CA ILE A 171 -13.68 -6.53 2.19
C ILE A 171 -13.26 -6.18 3.63
N LEU A 172 -12.19 -5.40 3.83
CA LEU A 172 -11.73 -5.02 5.16
C LEU A 172 -12.61 -3.94 5.79
N LEU A 173 -13.00 -2.90 5.04
CA LEU A 173 -13.77 -1.77 5.59
C LEU A 173 -15.08 -2.19 6.27
N PRO A 174 -15.90 -3.11 5.73
CA PRO A 174 -17.10 -3.58 6.42
C PRO A 174 -16.82 -4.22 7.78
N THR A 175 -15.65 -4.85 7.96
CA THR A 175 -15.30 -5.62 9.17
C THR A 175 -14.61 -4.80 10.27
N ILE A 176 -14.35 -3.51 10.04
CA ILE A 176 -13.67 -2.63 10.99
C ILE A 176 -14.55 -1.49 11.47
N ASP A 177 -14.19 -0.95 12.63
CA ASP A 177 -14.83 0.21 13.24
C ASP A 177 -14.04 1.50 12.95
N ILE A 178 -12.71 1.41 13.03
CA ILE A 178 -11.79 2.55 12.85
C ILE A 178 -10.75 2.23 11.77
N CYS A 179 -10.50 3.19 10.88
CA CYS A 179 -9.42 3.13 9.91
C CYS A 179 -8.27 4.06 10.33
N VAL A 180 -7.09 3.50 10.57
CA VAL A 180 -5.84 4.24 10.71
C VAL A 180 -5.22 4.33 9.32
N PHE A 181 -5.27 5.50 8.70
CA PHE A 181 -4.66 5.75 7.40
C PHE A 181 -3.22 6.24 7.59
N LEU A 182 -2.25 5.36 7.36
CA LEU A 182 -0.82 5.60 7.56
C LEU A 182 -0.14 6.06 6.26
N THR A 183 0.38 7.29 6.27
CA THR A 183 1.21 7.88 5.21
C THR A 183 2.59 8.24 5.77
N THR A 184 3.52 8.70 4.92
CA THR A 184 4.82 9.21 5.37
C THR A 184 4.83 10.74 5.30
N VAL A 185 5.65 11.39 6.13
CA VAL A 185 5.81 12.86 6.10
C VAL A 185 6.29 13.40 4.75
N LYS A 186 7.08 12.62 3.99
CA LYS A 186 7.60 12.98 2.66
C LYS A 186 6.79 12.45 1.48
N ALA A 187 5.58 11.92 1.71
CA ALA A 187 4.79 11.38 0.61
C ALA A 187 4.38 12.49 -0.38
N ASN A 188 4.95 12.48 -1.59
CA ASN A 188 4.60 13.43 -2.68
C ASN A 188 3.35 13.01 -3.47
N SER A 189 2.46 12.26 -2.83
CA SER A 189 1.32 11.60 -3.47
C SER A 189 -0.01 12.07 -2.88
N ASP A 190 -0.14 13.37 -2.61
CA ASP A 190 -1.36 14.01 -2.10
C ASP A 190 -2.62 13.55 -2.83
N ALA A 191 -2.58 13.46 -4.17
CA ALA A 191 -3.71 13.03 -4.97
C ALA A 191 -4.10 11.56 -4.70
N ILE A 192 -3.10 10.68 -4.56
CA ILE A 192 -3.28 9.25 -4.29
C ILE A 192 -3.80 9.06 -2.85
N ASN A 193 -3.24 9.78 -1.89
CA ASN A 193 -3.72 9.77 -0.50
C ASN A 193 -5.16 10.30 -0.40
N LEU A 194 -5.47 11.39 -1.11
CA LEU A 194 -6.80 11.99 -1.14
C LEU A 194 -7.85 11.04 -1.72
N GLU A 195 -7.55 10.37 -2.83
CA GLU A 195 -8.44 9.36 -3.43
C GLU A 195 -8.78 8.26 -2.43
N LYS A 196 -7.78 7.73 -1.72
CA LYS A 196 -7.98 6.63 -0.77
C LYS A 196 -8.75 7.06 0.47
N ILE A 197 -8.43 8.24 1.03
CA ILE A 197 -9.16 8.79 2.18
C ILE A 197 -10.65 8.98 1.82
N LYS A 198 -10.96 9.44 0.60
CA LYS A 198 -12.35 9.54 0.12
C LYS A 198 -13.07 8.19 0.12
N ILE A 199 -12.43 7.13 -0.40
CA ILE A 199 -13.03 5.78 -0.42
C ILE A 199 -13.37 5.30 0.99
N VAL A 200 -12.48 5.50 1.96
CA VAL A 200 -12.71 5.12 3.36
C VAL A 200 -13.85 5.96 3.97
N ASN A 201 -13.86 7.26 3.69
CA ASN A 201 -14.87 8.18 4.20
C ASN A 201 -16.27 7.90 3.62
N ASP A 202 -16.37 7.54 2.35
CA ASP A 202 -17.64 7.18 1.69
C ASP A 202 -18.32 5.97 2.37
N LYS A 203 -17.53 5.09 2.99
CA LYS A 203 -18.03 3.96 3.79
C LYS A 203 -18.38 4.34 5.24
N LYS A 204 -18.41 5.63 5.57
CA LYS A 204 -18.78 6.22 6.88
C LYS A 204 -17.96 5.65 8.06
N LYS A 205 -16.69 5.33 7.82
CA LYS A 205 -15.77 4.82 8.85
C LYS A 205 -15.03 5.98 9.52
N GLN A 206 -14.77 5.87 10.82
CA GLN A 206 -13.96 6.84 11.54
C GLN A 206 -12.50 6.73 11.06
N ILE A 207 -11.87 7.86 10.72
CA ILE A 207 -10.49 7.89 10.19
C ILE A 207 -9.55 8.59 11.17
N ILE A 208 -8.35 8.03 11.33
CA ILE A 208 -7.18 8.70 11.92
C ILE A 208 -6.11 8.78 10.83
N LEU A 209 -5.69 9.98 10.45
CA LEU A 209 -4.58 10.16 9.51
C LEU A 209 -3.27 10.22 10.28
N VAL A 210 -2.37 9.28 9.99
CA VAL A 210 -1.07 9.18 10.65
C VAL A 210 0.05 9.45 9.67
N GLN A 211 0.86 10.49 9.90
CA GLN A 211 2.09 10.74 9.17
C GLN A 211 3.28 10.12 9.91
N ASN A 212 3.80 9.02 9.38
CA ASN A 212 4.93 8.29 9.92
C ASN A 212 6.28 8.85 9.45
N MET A 213 7.36 8.34 10.02
CA MET A 213 8.76 8.65 9.66
C MET A 213 9.18 10.09 9.99
N ILE A 214 8.65 10.70 11.05
CA ILE A 214 9.10 12.04 11.49
C ILE A 214 10.59 12.09 11.85
N ASP A 215 11.20 10.93 12.15
CA ASP A 215 12.63 10.77 12.40
C ASP A 215 13.50 11.01 11.14
N SER A 216 12.90 11.01 9.95
CA SER A 216 13.61 11.22 8.68
C SER A 216 13.67 12.67 8.18
N ILE A 217 12.97 13.58 8.85
CA ILE A 217 13.00 15.00 8.50
C ILE A 217 14.35 15.59 8.87
N GLU A 218 14.99 16.18 7.87
CA GLU A 218 16.23 16.93 7.96
C GLU A 218 15.94 18.42 7.88
N GLU A 219 16.69 19.23 8.63
CA GLU A 219 16.63 20.69 8.56
C GLU A 219 16.98 21.20 7.16
N LYS A 220 16.30 22.27 6.73
CA LYS A 220 16.64 22.96 5.48
C LYS A 220 17.78 23.92 5.75
N ILE A 221 18.93 23.64 5.14
CA ILE A 221 20.14 24.45 5.29
C ILE A 221 20.34 25.30 4.03
N GLY A 222 20.38 26.62 4.21
CA GLY A 222 20.67 27.60 3.17
C GLY A 222 22.16 27.89 3.02
N LYS A 223 22.47 29.01 2.35
CA LYS A 223 23.85 29.43 2.11
C LYS A 223 24.61 29.62 3.43
N TYR A 224 25.90 29.25 3.43
CA TYR A 224 26.81 29.34 4.58
C TYR A 224 26.40 28.52 5.80
N GLY A 225 25.47 27.56 5.64
CA GLY A 225 25.11 26.67 6.73
C GLY A 225 23.99 27.18 7.64
N ILE A 226 23.34 28.28 7.27
CA ILE A 226 22.23 28.85 8.02
C ILE A 226 21.02 27.92 7.92
N ILE A 227 20.41 27.56 9.05
CA ILE A 227 19.15 26.81 9.07
C ILE A 227 18.05 27.78 8.61
N GLU A 228 17.54 27.57 7.39
CA GLU A 228 16.40 28.33 6.86
C GLU A 228 15.09 27.83 7.50
N GLU A 229 14.96 26.52 7.68
CA GLU A 229 13.80 25.89 8.30
C GLU A 229 14.26 24.73 9.18
N ASN A 230 13.94 24.81 10.47
CA ASN A 230 14.23 23.74 11.41
C ASN A 230 13.22 22.58 11.26
N LYS A 231 13.51 21.46 11.93
CA LYS A 231 12.70 20.24 11.87
C LYS A 231 11.24 20.46 12.31
N ASP A 232 11.02 21.24 13.37
CA ASP A 232 9.68 21.47 13.93
C ASP A 232 8.79 22.27 12.97
N ILE A 233 9.35 23.33 12.34
CA ILE A 233 8.65 24.13 11.32
C ILE A 233 8.29 23.26 10.11
N LEU A 234 9.22 22.40 9.66
CA LEU A 234 8.98 21.49 8.54
C LEU A 234 7.85 20.50 8.88
N LEU A 235 7.89 19.88 10.05
CA LEU A 235 6.84 18.97 10.51
C LEU A 235 5.48 19.66 10.59
N GLU A 236 5.41 20.88 11.12
CA GLU A 236 4.18 21.66 11.17
C GLU A 236 3.62 21.97 9.78
N LYS A 237 4.47 22.32 8.81
CA LYS A 237 4.05 22.51 7.41
C LYS A 237 3.49 21.22 6.81
N HIS A 238 4.15 20.08 7.03
CA HIS A 238 3.66 18.79 6.56
C HIS A 238 2.32 18.40 7.21
N LYS A 239 2.13 18.75 8.49
CA LYS A 239 0.88 18.53 9.21
C LYS A 239 -0.25 19.38 8.63
N LYS A 240 -0.03 20.70 8.47
CA LYS A 240 -1.01 21.62 7.87
C LYS A 240 -1.41 21.20 6.46
N ARG A 241 -0.45 20.69 5.67
CA ARG A 241 -0.73 20.13 4.35
C ARG A 241 -1.66 18.92 4.43
N ALA A 242 -1.42 18.00 5.36
CA ALA A 242 -2.27 16.84 5.57
C ALA A 242 -3.68 17.22 6.07
N GLU A 243 -3.78 18.16 6.99
CA GLU A 243 -5.06 18.73 7.47
C GLU A 243 -5.84 19.35 6.30
N ALA A 244 -5.19 20.16 5.46
CA ALA A 244 -5.80 20.74 4.26
C ALA A 244 -6.20 19.70 3.18
N LEU A 245 -5.58 18.52 3.15
CA LEU A 245 -6.02 17.42 2.28
C LEU A 245 -7.31 16.82 2.80
N ILE A 246 -7.41 16.61 4.12
CA ILE A 246 -8.61 16.08 4.77
C ILE A 246 -9.80 16.98 4.50
N GLU A 247 -9.67 18.29 4.73
CA GLU A 247 -10.72 19.29 4.49
C GLU A 247 -11.25 19.27 3.04
N LYS A 248 -10.41 18.89 2.07
CA LYS A 248 -10.81 18.74 0.67
C LYS A 248 -11.44 17.38 0.34
N SER A 249 -11.18 16.36 1.16
CA SER A 249 -11.73 15.02 0.97
C SER A 249 -13.03 14.78 1.70
N THR A 250 -13.24 15.41 2.85
CA THR A 250 -14.32 15.09 3.78
C THR A 250 -15.00 16.36 4.27
N SER A 251 -16.32 16.32 4.44
CA SER A 251 -17.06 17.35 5.19
C SER A 251 -16.93 17.18 6.71
N ASP A 252 -16.29 16.09 7.14
CA ASP A 252 -16.09 15.73 8.54
C ASP A 252 -14.83 16.44 9.07
N THR A 253 -15.02 17.34 10.03
CA THR A 253 -13.96 18.14 10.67
C THR A 253 -13.29 17.39 11.84
N GLY A 254 -13.74 16.18 12.17
CA GLY A 254 -13.29 15.40 13.32
C GLY A 254 -12.13 14.41 13.07
N ILE A 255 -11.45 14.47 11.93
CA ILE A 255 -10.35 13.54 11.61
C ILE A 255 -9.05 14.02 12.29
N ASP A 256 -8.51 13.20 13.19
CA ASP A 256 -7.24 13.46 13.84
C ASP A 256 -6.06 13.29 12.86
N VAL A 257 -5.19 14.30 12.77
CA VAL A 257 -3.87 14.20 12.12
C VAL A 257 -2.77 14.06 13.17
N ILE A 258 -2.13 12.90 13.20
CA ILE A 258 -1.05 12.59 14.16
C ILE A 258 0.24 12.31 13.41
N GLN A 259 1.36 12.86 13.88
CA GLN A 259 2.68 12.57 13.33
C GLN A 259 3.47 11.67 14.30
N ILE A 260 4.07 10.60 13.80
CA ILE A 260 4.81 9.62 14.63
C ILE A 260 6.11 9.16 13.98
N SER A 261 7.00 8.57 14.81
CA SER A 261 8.09 7.70 14.35
C SER A 261 7.84 6.28 14.86
N SER A 262 7.28 5.41 14.02
CA SER A 262 7.07 4.01 14.39
C SER A 262 8.38 3.29 14.70
N LEU A 263 9.48 3.70 14.06
CA LEU A 263 10.80 3.15 14.27
C LEU A 263 11.36 3.53 15.66
N ASN A 264 11.32 4.81 16.03
CA ASN A 264 11.75 5.24 17.37
C ASN A 264 10.84 4.67 18.46
N ALA A 265 9.54 4.51 18.17
CA ALA A 265 8.60 3.85 19.08
C ALA A 265 9.02 2.39 19.32
N LEU A 266 9.31 1.64 18.24
CA LEU A 266 9.75 0.25 18.31
C LEU A 266 11.07 0.11 19.06
N ASN A 267 12.11 0.85 18.65
CA ASN A 267 13.42 0.81 19.29
C ASN A 267 13.33 1.26 20.75
N GLY A 268 12.57 2.32 21.03
CA GLY A 268 12.32 2.81 22.39
C GLY A 268 11.70 1.76 23.31
N ARG A 269 10.84 0.90 22.77
CA ARG A 269 10.26 -0.22 23.55
C ARG A 269 11.18 -1.42 23.65
N VAL A 270 11.76 -1.88 22.55
CA VAL A 270 12.65 -3.06 22.50
C VAL A 270 13.91 -2.83 23.35
N GLU A 271 14.46 -1.62 23.30
CA GLU A 271 15.68 -1.24 24.03
C GLU A 271 15.40 -0.59 25.38
N ASN A 272 14.13 -0.43 25.77
CA ASN A 272 13.70 0.31 26.96
C ASN A 272 14.23 1.77 27.01
N ASN A 273 14.39 2.41 25.85
CA ASN A 273 14.85 3.79 25.71
C ASN A 273 13.68 4.79 25.72
N LYS A 274 13.46 5.43 26.88
CA LYS A 274 12.39 6.40 27.10
C LYS A 274 12.48 7.64 26.20
N ASN A 275 13.69 8.07 25.83
CA ASN A 275 13.85 9.26 24.98
C ASN A 275 13.31 8.99 23.57
N LEU A 276 13.72 7.87 22.97
CA LEU A 276 13.20 7.43 21.66
C LEU A 276 11.69 7.22 21.70
N TYR A 277 11.18 6.61 22.78
CA TYR A 277 9.73 6.43 22.96
C TYR A 277 8.98 7.77 23.01
N ASN A 278 9.47 8.76 23.77
CA ASN A 278 8.84 10.07 23.87
C ASN A 278 8.92 10.86 22.56
N GLU A 279 10.08 10.85 21.89
CA GLU A 279 10.29 11.50 20.58
C GLU A 279 9.46 10.85 19.47
N SER A 280 9.05 9.59 19.64
CA SER A 280 8.24 8.88 18.66
C SER A 280 6.79 9.37 18.54
N ASN A 281 6.28 10.06 19.58
CA ASN A 281 4.88 10.44 19.72
C ASN A 281 3.87 9.27 19.65
N LEU A 282 4.27 8.03 19.98
CA LEU A 282 3.35 6.88 20.01
C LEU A 282 2.19 7.10 21.00
N GLU A 283 2.43 7.75 22.14
CA GLU A 283 1.37 8.10 23.09
C GLU A 283 0.29 8.99 22.48
N GLY A 284 0.67 9.95 21.63
CA GLY A 284 -0.27 10.82 20.92
C GLY A 284 -1.18 10.01 20.00
N PHE A 285 -0.62 9.03 19.30
CA PHE A 285 -1.37 8.09 18.47
C PHE A 285 -2.33 7.21 19.29
N ILE A 286 -1.87 6.65 20.40
CA ILE A 286 -2.72 5.84 21.31
C ILE A 286 -3.89 6.68 21.87
N LYS A 287 -3.62 7.94 22.26
CA LYS A 287 -4.67 8.87 22.71
C LYS A 287 -5.73 9.14 21.63
N SER A 288 -5.31 9.29 20.38
CA SER A 288 -6.22 9.45 19.23
C SER A 288 -7.08 8.20 19.00
N ILE A 289 -6.51 6.99 19.12
CA ILE A 289 -7.28 5.74 19.09
C ILE A 289 -8.37 5.77 20.17
N TYR A 290 -8.02 6.04 21.44
CA TYR A 290 -9.00 6.03 22.52
C TYR A 290 -10.08 7.12 22.36
N ARG A 291 -9.74 8.27 21.77
CA ARG A 291 -10.73 9.29 21.40
C ARG A 291 -11.72 8.75 20.36
N CYS A 292 -11.23 8.13 19.29
CA CYS A 292 -12.07 7.53 18.26
C CYS A 292 -12.94 6.40 18.83
N VAL A 293 -12.38 5.53 19.68
CA VAL A 293 -13.12 4.47 20.38
C VAL A 293 -14.26 5.05 21.22
N LYS A 294 -14.00 6.15 21.94
CA LYS A 294 -15.03 6.86 22.71
C LYS A 294 -16.14 7.42 21.82
N ASN A 295 -15.81 7.92 20.64
CA ASN A 295 -16.78 8.50 19.69
C ASN A 295 -17.63 7.44 18.97
N ILE A 296 -17.06 6.28 18.65
CA ILE A 296 -17.77 5.21 17.92
C ILE A 296 -18.60 4.30 18.83
N THR A 297 -18.20 4.14 20.09
CA THR A 297 -18.90 3.25 21.05
C THR A 297 -20.40 3.57 21.17
N PRO A 298 -20.85 4.84 21.29
CA PRO A 298 -22.27 5.19 21.27
C PRO A 298 -22.98 4.74 19.99
N LYS A 299 -22.38 4.96 18.81
CA LYS A 299 -22.94 4.55 17.51
C LYS A 299 -23.12 3.02 17.43
N LEU A 300 -22.14 2.25 17.89
CA LEU A 300 -22.21 0.79 17.97
C LEU A 300 -23.28 0.32 18.96
N ASN A 301 -23.42 1.01 20.09
CA ASN A 301 -24.45 0.70 21.08
C ASN A 301 -25.86 0.97 20.55
N VAL A 302 -26.04 2.01 19.74
CA VAL A 302 -27.31 2.29 19.03
C VAL A 302 -27.65 1.16 18.06
N GLN A 303 -26.69 0.66 17.28
CA GLN A 303 -26.91 -0.48 16.38
C GLN A 303 -27.30 -1.76 17.15
N ARG A 304 -26.57 -2.08 18.22
CA ARG A 304 -26.88 -3.21 19.12
C ARG A 304 -28.26 -3.09 19.75
N GLN A 305 -28.66 -1.89 20.13
CA GLN A 305 -29.98 -1.60 20.64
C GLN A 305 -31.06 -1.84 19.59
N GLY A 306 -30.85 -1.40 18.34
CA GLY A 306 -31.75 -1.67 17.21
C GLY A 306 -32.00 -3.17 17.03
N SER A 307 -30.93 -3.96 17.04
CA SER A 307 -31.00 -5.42 16.99
C SER A 307 -31.83 -6.05 18.12
N ILE A 308 -31.70 -5.56 19.35
CA ILE A 308 -32.52 -6.04 20.49
C ILE A 308 -33.98 -5.63 20.31
N VAL A 309 -34.24 -4.40 19.87
CA VAL A 309 -35.61 -3.90 19.60
C VAL A 309 -36.31 -4.74 18.54
N GLU A 310 -35.59 -5.11 17.49
CA GLU A 310 -36.08 -5.99 16.42
C GLU A 310 -36.37 -7.40 16.95
N ARG A 311 -35.44 -8.02 17.70
CA ARG A 311 -35.69 -9.35 18.30
C ARG A 311 -36.90 -9.34 19.24
N ILE A 312 -37.09 -8.28 20.03
CA ILE A 312 -38.30 -8.12 20.86
C ILE A 312 -39.56 -8.08 19.98
N GLY A 313 -39.52 -7.35 18.86
CA GLY A 313 -40.60 -7.34 17.87
C GLY A 313 -40.94 -8.74 17.40
N ASN A 314 -39.94 -9.48 16.95
CA ASN A 314 -40.10 -10.85 16.43
C ASN A 314 -40.72 -11.79 17.48
N ILE A 315 -40.27 -11.74 18.75
CA ILE A 315 -40.87 -12.55 19.82
C ILE A 315 -42.37 -12.26 19.98
N ILE A 316 -42.74 -10.97 20.02
CA ILE A 316 -44.11 -10.53 20.21
C ILE A 316 -44.98 -10.95 19.03
N ASP A 317 -44.49 -10.77 17.81
CA ASP A 317 -45.27 -11.01 16.60
C ASP A 317 -45.44 -12.52 16.36
N THR A 318 -44.41 -13.33 16.60
CA THR A 318 -44.52 -14.80 16.61
C THR A 318 -45.55 -15.31 17.63
N ASP A 319 -45.57 -14.77 18.86
CA ASP A 319 -46.55 -15.19 19.86
C ASP A 319 -47.99 -14.84 19.46
N LYS A 320 -48.21 -13.67 18.84
CA LYS A 320 -49.54 -13.30 18.32
C LYS A 320 -49.99 -14.21 17.19
N GLU A 321 -49.13 -14.47 16.21
CA GLU A 321 -49.44 -15.35 15.07
C GLU A 321 -49.83 -16.76 15.54
N ILE A 322 -49.12 -17.29 16.55
CA ILE A 322 -49.47 -18.59 17.15
C ILE A 322 -50.83 -18.54 17.86
N ILE A 323 -51.14 -17.46 18.58
CA ILE A 323 -52.44 -17.28 19.26
C ILE A 323 -53.58 -17.13 18.25
N ASP A 324 -53.37 -16.39 17.17
CA ASP A 324 -54.35 -16.14 16.11
C ASP A 324 -54.60 -17.38 15.22
N GLY A 325 -53.86 -18.47 15.47
CA GLY A 325 -54.03 -19.75 14.78
C GLY A 325 -53.38 -19.79 13.39
N SER A 326 -52.52 -18.82 13.08
CA SER A 326 -51.81 -18.74 11.81
C SER A 326 -50.88 -19.95 11.61
N ASN A 327 -50.75 -20.41 10.36
CA ASN A 327 -49.74 -21.41 10.02
C ASN A 327 -48.39 -20.75 9.80
N LEU A 328 -47.31 -21.53 9.94
CA LEU A 328 -45.94 -21.06 9.67
C LEU A 328 -45.82 -20.46 8.26
N GLU A 329 -46.57 -21.04 7.31
CA GLU A 329 -46.68 -20.61 5.91
C GLU A 329 -47.30 -19.21 5.72
N ASP A 330 -47.95 -18.68 6.76
CA ASP A 330 -48.58 -17.36 6.80
C ASP A 330 -47.70 -16.29 7.49
N THR A 331 -46.57 -16.68 8.11
CA THR A 331 -45.67 -15.72 8.78
C THR A 331 -44.92 -14.91 7.73
N SER A 332 -45.32 -13.65 7.54
CA SER A 332 -44.83 -12.84 6.41
C SER A 332 -43.32 -12.62 6.48
N TYR A 333 -42.76 -12.54 7.68
CA TYR A 333 -41.35 -12.20 7.94
C TYR A 333 -40.37 -13.32 7.55
N ILE A 334 -40.61 -14.57 7.98
CA ILE A 334 -39.70 -15.69 7.65
C ILE A 334 -39.72 -15.95 6.14
N LYS A 335 -40.91 -15.88 5.54
CA LYS A 335 -41.09 -16.07 4.10
C LYS A 335 -40.41 -14.98 3.28
N GLU A 336 -40.47 -13.73 3.72
CA GLU A 336 -39.77 -12.61 3.08
C GLU A 336 -38.25 -12.81 3.10
N ILE A 337 -37.67 -13.12 4.27
CA ILE A 337 -36.21 -13.34 4.36
C ILE A 337 -35.78 -14.59 3.59
N LEU A 338 -36.57 -15.67 3.62
CA LEU A 338 -36.26 -16.86 2.84
C LEU A 338 -36.27 -16.57 1.34
N ASN A 339 -37.26 -15.81 0.85
CA ASN A 339 -37.28 -15.35 -0.54
C ASN A 339 -36.05 -14.49 -0.85
N ASP A 340 -35.65 -13.58 0.04
CA ASP A 340 -34.46 -12.77 -0.15
C ASP A 340 -33.17 -13.62 -0.22
N ILE A 341 -33.06 -14.68 0.58
CA ILE A 341 -31.93 -15.62 0.55
C ILE A 341 -31.94 -16.44 -0.75
N ASP A 342 -33.11 -16.87 -1.21
CA ASP A 342 -33.27 -17.61 -2.47
C ASP A 342 -32.94 -16.74 -3.68
N ASP A 343 -33.39 -15.48 -3.69
CA ASP A 343 -33.03 -14.48 -4.68
C ASP A 343 -31.51 -14.21 -4.65
N LEU A 344 -30.92 -14.10 -3.46
CA LEU A 344 -29.47 -13.95 -3.29
C LEU A 344 -28.69 -15.14 -3.87
N ASN A 345 -29.16 -16.37 -3.64
CA ASN A 345 -28.57 -17.60 -4.16
C ASN A 345 -28.69 -17.67 -5.70
N TYR A 346 -29.84 -17.27 -6.24
CA TYR A 346 -30.05 -17.15 -7.68
C TYR A 346 -29.09 -16.12 -8.31
N ASP A 347 -29.06 -14.90 -7.75
CA ASP A 347 -28.19 -13.82 -8.21
C ASP A 347 -26.71 -14.20 -8.14
N PHE A 348 -26.30 -14.89 -7.09
CA PHE A 348 -24.94 -15.41 -6.94
C PHE A 348 -24.60 -16.41 -8.06
N ARG A 349 -25.50 -17.35 -8.38
CA ARG A 349 -25.30 -18.30 -9.50
C ARG A 349 -25.17 -17.58 -10.85
N VAL A 350 -26.08 -16.64 -11.13
CA VAL A 350 -26.04 -15.83 -12.35
C VAL A 350 -24.73 -15.02 -12.44
N SER A 351 -24.29 -14.45 -11.32
CA SER A 351 -23.06 -13.66 -11.23
C SER A 351 -21.81 -14.51 -11.44
N ARG A 352 -21.77 -15.73 -10.88
CA ARG A 352 -20.72 -16.70 -11.14
C ARG A 352 -20.63 -17.07 -12.63
N ASP A 353 -21.77 -17.26 -13.30
CA ASP A 353 -21.81 -17.57 -14.72
C ASP A 353 -21.36 -16.37 -15.59
N LYS A 354 -21.73 -15.14 -15.18
CA LYS A 354 -21.20 -13.91 -15.80
C LYS A 354 -19.68 -13.83 -15.66
N ILE A 355 -19.13 -14.04 -14.47
CA ILE A 355 -17.67 -14.00 -14.23
C ILE A 355 -16.97 -15.08 -15.05
N THR A 356 -17.48 -16.31 -15.05
CA THR A 356 -16.94 -17.42 -15.86
C THR A 356 -16.90 -17.04 -17.34
N SER A 357 -17.96 -16.42 -17.86
CA SER A 357 -18.02 -15.93 -19.24
C SER A 357 -17.00 -14.82 -19.53
N LYS A 358 -16.68 -13.98 -18.55
CA LYS A 358 -15.63 -12.95 -18.65
C LYS A 358 -14.23 -13.58 -18.65
N ILE A 359 -13.99 -14.60 -17.84
CA ILE A 359 -12.73 -15.35 -17.84
C ILE A 359 -12.53 -16.03 -19.20
N ASN A 360 -13.56 -16.66 -19.75
CA ASN A 360 -13.50 -17.28 -21.09
C ASN A 360 -13.23 -16.28 -22.22
N LEU A 361 -13.52 -14.98 -22.02
CA LEU A 361 -13.20 -13.95 -22.99
C LEU A 361 -11.68 -13.75 -23.14
N ILE A 362 -10.89 -14.09 -22.12
CA ILE A 362 -9.42 -13.98 -22.14
C ILE A 362 -8.84 -14.85 -23.26
N ASP A 363 -9.36 -16.07 -23.45
CA ASP A 363 -8.90 -16.97 -24.50
C ASP A 363 -9.14 -16.36 -25.89
N LYS A 364 -10.31 -15.75 -26.10
CA LYS A 364 -10.64 -15.05 -27.35
C LYS A 364 -9.72 -13.84 -27.59
N VAL A 365 -9.47 -13.04 -26.55
CA VAL A 365 -8.54 -11.91 -26.64
C VAL A 365 -7.13 -12.40 -26.98
N THR A 366 -6.69 -13.49 -26.35
CA THR A 366 -5.38 -14.11 -26.57
C THR A 366 -5.21 -14.54 -28.02
N LEU A 367 -6.20 -15.26 -28.58
CA LEU A 367 -6.18 -15.73 -29.97
C LEU A 367 -6.11 -14.57 -30.95
N ASN A 368 -6.98 -13.56 -30.80
CA ASN A 368 -6.98 -12.38 -31.65
C ASN A 368 -5.64 -11.63 -31.59
N THR A 369 -5.04 -11.49 -30.42
CA THR A 369 -3.72 -10.84 -30.28
C THR A 369 -2.62 -11.64 -30.94
N ILE A 370 -2.67 -12.97 -30.91
CA ILE A 370 -1.71 -13.82 -31.63
C ILE A 370 -1.85 -13.64 -33.15
N GLU A 371 -3.08 -13.54 -33.66
CA GLU A 371 -3.34 -13.23 -35.07
C GLU A 371 -2.76 -11.86 -35.46
N GLU A 372 -3.04 -10.81 -34.67
CA GLU A 372 -2.48 -9.46 -34.87
C GLU A 372 -0.93 -9.47 -34.89
N ILE A 373 -0.29 -10.23 -33.99
CA ILE A 373 1.18 -10.37 -33.93
C ILE A 373 1.73 -11.09 -35.17
N ASN A 374 1.03 -12.12 -35.65
CA ASN A 374 1.44 -12.90 -36.82
C ASN A 374 1.37 -12.05 -38.09
N GLU A 375 0.31 -11.26 -38.26
CA GLU A 375 0.06 -10.40 -39.43
C GLU A 375 0.98 -9.17 -39.49
N SER A 376 1.51 -8.71 -38.35
CA SER A 376 2.37 -7.52 -38.26
C SER A 376 3.79 -7.74 -38.80
N ASP A 377 4.45 -6.70 -39.35
CA ASP A 377 5.86 -6.81 -39.76
C ASP A 377 6.80 -6.66 -38.56
N SER A 378 7.63 -7.68 -38.31
CA SER A 378 8.65 -7.76 -37.25
C SER A 378 9.61 -6.56 -37.14
N LYS A 379 9.73 -5.74 -38.20
CA LYS A 379 10.57 -4.54 -38.24
C LYS A 379 9.86 -3.29 -37.71
N GLU A 380 8.54 -3.29 -37.65
CA GLU A 380 7.73 -2.15 -37.20
C GLU A 380 7.44 -2.24 -35.70
N ILE A 381 8.41 -1.87 -34.87
CA ILE A 381 8.28 -1.99 -33.40
C ILE A 381 7.06 -1.24 -32.83
N SER A 382 6.63 -0.14 -33.46
CA SER A 382 5.46 0.64 -33.02
C SER A 382 4.16 -0.15 -33.05
N SER A 383 3.91 -0.96 -34.09
CA SER A 383 2.67 -1.74 -34.21
C SER A 383 2.55 -2.78 -33.10
N TYR A 384 3.66 -3.42 -32.71
CA TYR A 384 3.69 -4.35 -31.57
C TYR A 384 3.46 -3.69 -30.22
N LEU A 385 3.91 -2.45 -30.03
CA LEU A 385 3.64 -1.71 -28.80
C LEU A 385 2.14 -1.42 -28.67
N ASP A 386 1.48 -1.05 -29.77
CA ASP A 386 0.03 -0.81 -29.79
C ASP A 386 -0.77 -2.10 -29.54
N ILE A 387 -0.35 -3.23 -30.13
CA ILE A 387 -0.95 -4.55 -29.90
C ILE A 387 -0.85 -4.94 -28.42
N VAL A 388 0.34 -4.77 -27.83
CA VAL A 388 0.59 -5.06 -26.41
C VAL A 388 -0.23 -4.15 -25.50
N GLU A 389 -0.31 -2.86 -25.81
CA GLU A 389 -1.13 -1.92 -25.05
C GLU A 389 -2.62 -2.31 -25.11
N ASN A 390 -3.11 -2.73 -26.28
CA ASN A 390 -4.49 -3.16 -26.47
C ASN A 390 -4.84 -4.41 -25.64
N ILE A 391 -3.99 -5.45 -25.63
CA ILE A 391 -4.24 -6.65 -24.81
C ILE A 391 -4.19 -6.33 -23.32
N ASN A 392 -3.23 -5.52 -22.86
CA ASN A 392 -3.16 -5.12 -21.45
C ASN A 392 -4.41 -4.31 -21.04
N ASN A 393 -4.89 -3.40 -21.89
CA ASN A 393 -6.13 -2.64 -21.66
C ASN A 393 -7.39 -3.55 -21.63
N LYS A 394 -7.49 -4.52 -22.55
CA LYS A 394 -8.59 -5.49 -22.57
C LYS A 394 -8.59 -6.37 -21.32
N SER A 395 -7.42 -6.86 -20.90
CA SER A 395 -7.25 -7.62 -19.66
C SER A 395 -7.71 -6.83 -18.44
N LYS A 396 -7.28 -5.56 -18.32
CA LYS A 396 -7.71 -4.65 -17.25
C LYS A 396 -9.22 -4.38 -17.27
N LYS A 397 -9.84 -4.32 -18.45
CA LYS A 397 -11.30 -4.14 -18.58
C LYS A 397 -12.08 -5.37 -18.12
N ILE A 398 -11.63 -6.58 -18.49
CA ILE A 398 -12.23 -7.84 -18.03
C ILE A 398 -12.19 -7.90 -16.50
N GLU A 399 -11.03 -7.59 -15.93
CA GLU A 399 -10.81 -7.58 -14.48
C GLU A 399 -11.78 -6.63 -13.75
N ASN A 400 -11.87 -5.37 -14.18
CA ASN A 400 -12.79 -4.39 -13.58
C ASN A 400 -14.26 -4.86 -13.64
N GLN A 401 -14.66 -5.56 -14.71
CA GLN A 401 -16.01 -6.11 -14.83
C GLN A 401 -16.25 -7.25 -13.83
N ILE A 402 -15.28 -8.15 -13.64
CA ILE A 402 -15.36 -9.21 -12.63
C ILE A 402 -15.56 -8.59 -11.23
N LEU A 403 -14.77 -7.57 -10.90
CA LEU A 403 -14.85 -6.90 -9.60
C LEU A 403 -16.19 -6.20 -9.38
N SER A 404 -16.73 -5.53 -10.39
CA SER A 404 -18.04 -4.90 -10.28
C SER A 404 -19.15 -5.90 -9.94
N ILE A 405 -19.07 -7.12 -10.50
CA ILE A 405 -20.03 -8.19 -10.23
C ILE A 405 -19.86 -8.70 -8.80
N VAL A 406 -18.63 -8.94 -8.34
CA VAL A 406 -18.35 -9.39 -6.97
C VAL A 406 -18.87 -8.37 -5.95
N ARG A 407 -18.62 -7.08 -6.18
CA ARG A 407 -19.10 -5.99 -5.31
C ARG A 407 -20.62 -6.00 -5.11
N GLU A 408 -21.36 -6.11 -6.21
CA GLU A 408 -22.82 -6.12 -6.18
C GLU A 408 -23.35 -7.32 -5.37
N CYS A 409 -22.73 -8.50 -5.53
CA CYS A 409 -23.09 -9.68 -4.73
C CYS A 409 -22.76 -9.48 -3.24
N GLU A 410 -21.58 -8.96 -2.91
CA GLU A 410 -21.17 -8.75 -1.52
C GLU A 410 -22.05 -7.71 -0.81
N GLU A 411 -22.51 -6.67 -1.51
CA GLU A 411 -23.46 -5.69 -0.96
C GLU A 411 -24.82 -6.32 -0.63
N LYS A 412 -25.40 -7.11 -1.55
CA LYS A 412 -26.66 -7.84 -1.28
C LYS A 412 -26.52 -8.86 -0.15
N LYS A 413 -25.38 -9.57 -0.10
CA LYS A 413 -25.08 -10.51 0.98
C LYS A 413 -25.05 -9.81 2.35
N LYS A 414 -24.48 -8.60 2.41
CA LYS A 414 -24.44 -7.78 3.63
C LYS A 414 -25.84 -7.43 4.15
N GLU A 415 -26.80 -7.15 3.27
CA GLU A 415 -28.19 -6.88 3.67
C GLU A 415 -28.81 -8.07 4.41
N ILE A 416 -28.52 -9.31 3.98
CA ILE A 416 -28.99 -10.52 4.69
C ILE A 416 -28.30 -10.70 6.03
N TYR A 417 -26.98 -10.44 6.12
CA TYR A 417 -26.29 -10.43 7.42
C TYR A 417 -26.95 -9.44 8.38
N GLU A 418 -27.35 -8.26 7.91
CA GLU A 418 -28.04 -7.26 8.72
C GLU A 418 -29.45 -7.71 9.13
N LYS A 419 -30.27 -8.23 8.19
CA LYS A 419 -31.62 -8.76 8.46
C LYS A 419 -31.63 -9.94 9.45
N LEU A 420 -30.70 -10.87 9.30
CA LEU A 420 -30.52 -12.00 10.24
C LEU A 420 -29.74 -11.60 11.48
N ASN A 421 -29.23 -10.36 11.53
CA ASN A 421 -28.38 -9.85 12.58
C ASN A 421 -27.21 -10.80 12.88
N ILE A 422 -26.53 -11.30 11.84
CA ILE A 422 -25.35 -12.15 11.94
C ILE A 422 -24.11 -11.25 11.92
N ASP A 423 -23.09 -11.61 12.70
CA ASP A 423 -21.85 -10.85 12.76
C ASP A 423 -21.02 -11.01 11.47
N ILE A 424 -20.91 -9.94 10.68
CA ILE A 424 -20.19 -9.93 9.39
C ILE A 424 -18.68 -10.14 9.54
N ARG A 425 -18.13 -10.01 10.75
CA ARG A 425 -16.69 -10.10 11.03
C ARG A 425 -16.07 -11.46 10.70
N PHE A 426 -16.89 -12.49 10.47
CA PHE A 426 -16.46 -13.85 10.11
C PHE A 426 -16.52 -14.16 8.60
N SER A 427 -16.90 -13.20 7.75
CA SER A 427 -17.17 -13.43 6.31
C SER A 427 -15.92 -13.46 5.40
N TYR A 428 -14.69 -13.54 5.92
CA TYR A 428 -13.51 -13.15 5.15
C TYR A 428 -12.73 -14.32 4.50
N SER A 429 -12.72 -14.38 3.16
CA SER A 429 -11.48 -14.35 2.35
C SER A 429 -11.75 -14.18 0.85
N LEU A 430 -10.92 -13.40 0.17
CA LEU A 430 -10.80 -13.41 -1.30
C LEU A 430 -9.29 -13.35 -1.63
N PRO A 431 -8.78 -14.28 -2.45
CA PRO A 431 -7.36 -14.32 -2.78
C PRO A 431 -6.88 -13.14 -3.63
N SER A 432 -5.58 -12.97 -3.57
CA SER A 432 -4.76 -11.97 -4.23
C SER A 432 -4.85 -12.09 -5.77
N MET A 433 -5.25 -11.02 -6.49
CA MET A 433 -5.34 -10.95 -7.96
C MET A 433 -4.15 -10.19 -8.60
N GLU A 434 -2.97 -10.81 -8.77
CA GLU A 434 -1.87 -10.22 -9.57
C GLU A 434 -1.81 -10.86 -10.96
N ASN A 435 -1.70 -10.05 -12.02
CA ASN A 435 -1.35 -10.56 -13.34
C ASN A 435 -0.11 -9.83 -13.88
N GLU A 436 0.77 -10.56 -14.57
CA GLU A 436 1.88 -9.96 -15.30
C GLU A 436 1.35 -9.23 -16.54
N ASP A 437 1.94 -8.08 -16.89
CA ASP A 437 1.66 -7.42 -18.17
C ASP A 437 2.37 -8.14 -19.33
N VAL A 438 1.73 -8.14 -20.49
CA VAL A 438 2.39 -8.53 -21.74
C VAL A 438 3.37 -7.43 -22.15
N TYR A 439 4.54 -7.82 -22.68
CA TYR A 439 5.49 -6.90 -23.32
C TYR A 439 6.20 -7.55 -24.50
N VAL A 440 6.69 -6.71 -25.42
CA VAL A 440 7.34 -7.13 -26.66
C VAL A 440 8.72 -7.75 -26.37
N LYS A 441 8.98 -8.95 -26.93
CA LYS A 441 10.30 -9.58 -26.91
C LYS A 441 11.06 -9.22 -28.19
N HIS A 442 12.38 -9.19 -28.09
CA HIS A 442 13.24 -8.78 -29.19
C HIS A 442 14.35 -9.80 -29.42
N LYS A 443 14.73 -9.95 -30.69
CA LYS A 443 15.92 -10.68 -31.14
C LYS A 443 16.75 -9.79 -32.06
N TYR A 444 17.98 -10.20 -32.34
CA TYR A 444 18.87 -9.50 -33.24
C TYR A 444 19.04 -10.34 -34.52
N GLU A 445 18.89 -9.71 -35.68
CA GLU A 445 19.12 -10.35 -36.98
C GLU A 445 20.33 -9.69 -37.65
N GLU A 446 21.30 -10.51 -38.07
CA GLU A 446 22.49 -10.07 -38.79
C GLU A 446 22.10 -9.57 -40.19
N LYS A 447 22.48 -8.33 -40.51
CA LYS A 447 22.31 -7.75 -41.84
C LYS A 447 23.62 -7.28 -42.41
N VAL A 448 23.71 -7.38 -43.73
CA VAL A 448 24.86 -6.89 -44.49
C VAL A 448 24.46 -5.61 -45.21
N LYS A 449 25.14 -4.50 -44.92
CA LYS A 449 25.02 -3.26 -45.71
C LYS A 449 26.25 -3.11 -46.59
N LEU A 450 26.03 -2.80 -47.87
CA LEU A 450 27.09 -2.50 -48.82
C LEU A 450 27.47 -1.03 -48.69
N ILE A 451 28.70 -0.76 -48.24
CA ILE A 451 29.24 0.60 -48.09
C ILE A 451 30.25 0.87 -49.21
N LYS A 452 30.17 2.05 -49.82
CA LYS A 452 31.03 2.43 -50.94
C LYS A 452 32.46 2.68 -50.45
N LYS A 453 33.46 2.07 -51.11
CA LYS A 453 34.88 2.37 -50.85
C LYS A 453 35.24 3.74 -51.46
N ASP A 454 35.81 4.65 -50.68
CA ASP A 454 36.22 5.98 -51.15
C ASP A 454 37.54 5.96 -51.94
N GLY A 455 37.61 6.78 -52.99
CA GLY A 455 38.78 6.96 -53.86
C GLY A 455 38.45 7.17 -55.35
N PHE A 456 39.16 8.10 -56.01
CA PHE A 456 38.94 8.54 -57.40
C PHE A 456 39.04 7.40 -58.45
N LEU A 457 39.82 6.34 -58.15
CA LEU A 457 39.97 5.13 -58.98
C LEU A 457 38.77 4.15 -58.90
N ASN A 458 37.87 4.31 -57.91
CA ASN A 458 36.73 3.42 -57.69
C ASN A 458 35.40 3.95 -58.26
N VAL A 459 35.40 5.12 -58.91
CA VAL A 459 34.23 5.65 -59.65
C VAL A 459 34.11 4.97 -61.02
N GLY A 460 35.22 4.79 -61.73
CA GLY A 460 35.26 4.10 -63.03
C GLY A 460 34.89 2.61 -62.95
N LYS A 461 35.09 1.97 -61.79
CA LYS A 461 34.72 0.56 -61.57
C LYS A 461 33.22 0.34 -61.28
N ARG A 462 32.48 1.39 -60.89
CA ARG A 462 31.02 1.31 -60.66
C ARG A 462 30.21 1.32 -61.95
N ILE A 463 30.75 1.89 -63.03
CA ILE A 463 30.12 1.94 -64.35
C ILE A 463 30.19 0.58 -65.06
N LEU A 464 31.19 -0.25 -64.72
CA LEU A 464 31.39 -1.59 -65.31
C LEU A 464 30.57 -2.70 -64.64
N SER A 465 29.96 -2.44 -63.47
CA SER A 465 29.20 -3.46 -62.72
C SER A 465 27.80 -3.73 -63.28
N ASP A 466 27.24 -2.83 -64.10
CA ASP A 466 25.98 -3.07 -64.82
C ASP A 466 26.16 -4.00 -66.03
N ILE A 467 27.40 -4.29 -66.45
CA ILE A 467 27.75 -5.08 -67.64
C ILE A 467 28.19 -6.51 -67.27
N PHE A 468 28.74 -6.72 -66.07
CA PHE A 468 29.19 -8.02 -65.58
C PHE A 468 28.70 -8.19 -64.14
N GLU A 469 27.68 -9.00 -63.90
CA GLU A 469 27.04 -9.27 -62.60
C GLU A 469 28.05 -9.73 -61.51
N THR A 470 28.82 -8.82 -60.92
CA THR A 470 29.76 -9.08 -59.82
C THR A 470 29.92 -7.88 -58.88
N ASP A 471 30.00 -8.14 -57.57
CA ASP A 471 30.05 -7.19 -56.42
C ASP A 471 31.33 -6.31 -56.36
N TRP A 472 31.72 -5.63 -57.45
CA TRP A 472 32.94 -4.80 -57.50
C TRP A 472 32.69 -3.34 -57.09
N GLY A 473 33.22 -2.93 -55.94
CA GLY A 473 33.25 -1.51 -55.49
C GLY A 473 32.62 -1.20 -54.12
N TYR A 474 32.05 -2.22 -53.46
CA TYR A 474 31.42 -2.12 -52.13
C TYR A 474 32.15 -2.99 -51.10
N GLU A 475 32.11 -2.60 -49.83
CA GLU A 475 32.55 -3.41 -48.68
C GLU A 475 31.31 -3.85 -47.90
N LYS A 476 31.23 -5.15 -47.59
CA LYS A 476 30.15 -5.75 -46.80
C LYS A 476 30.42 -5.43 -45.33
N GLN A 477 29.60 -4.57 -44.71
CA GLN A 477 29.63 -4.33 -43.27
C GLN A 477 28.42 -5.04 -42.64
N GLU A 478 28.71 -5.99 -41.75
CA GLU A 478 27.72 -6.68 -40.92
C GLU A 478 27.28 -5.79 -39.75
N TYR A 479 25.98 -5.70 -39.50
CA TYR A 479 25.41 -5.04 -38.33
C TYR A 479 24.16 -5.77 -37.86
N ASP A 480 23.96 -5.80 -36.55
CA ASP A 480 22.79 -6.43 -35.93
C ASP A 480 21.61 -5.45 -35.92
N GLU A 481 20.52 -5.81 -36.62
CA GLU A 481 19.27 -5.08 -36.54
C GLU A 481 18.39 -5.69 -35.44
N LYS A 482 17.97 -4.85 -34.49
CA LYS A 482 17.04 -5.28 -33.44
C LYS A 482 15.63 -5.37 -34.03
N VAL A 483 15.09 -6.59 -34.09
CA VAL A 483 13.74 -6.87 -34.59
C VAL A 483 12.89 -7.50 -33.48
N VAL A 484 11.58 -7.52 -33.67
CA VAL A 484 10.67 -8.19 -32.73
C VAL A 484 10.81 -9.70 -32.86
N ASP A 485 10.97 -10.37 -31.71
CA ASP A 485 10.90 -11.82 -31.63
C ASP A 485 9.44 -12.23 -31.50
N LYS A 486 8.81 -12.54 -32.64
CA LYS A 486 7.38 -12.90 -32.71
C LYS A 486 7.08 -14.13 -31.86
N ASP A 487 7.88 -15.18 -31.98
CA ASP A 487 7.65 -16.45 -31.29
C ASP A 487 7.77 -16.29 -29.78
N ALA A 488 8.81 -15.58 -29.31
CA ALA A 488 8.97 -15.28 -27.89
C ALA A 488 7.87 -14.34 -27.36
N THR A 489 7.38 -13.41 -28.17
CA THR A 489 6.27 -12.51 -27.80
C THR A 489 4.94 -13.28 -27.71
N ILE A 490 4.66 -14.18 -28.66
CA ILE A 490 3.50 -15.07 -28.64
C ILE A 490 3.54 -16.00 -27.43
N LEU A 491 4.70 -16.60 -27.13
CA LEU A 491 4.87 -17.44 -25.95
C LEU A 491 4.60 -16.66 -24.66
N MET A 492 5.06 -15.40 -24.58
CA MET A 492 4.76 -14.53 -23.44
C MET A 492 3.25 -14.25 -23.32
N VAL A 493 2.58 -13.87 -24.42
CA VAL A 493 1.12 -13.64 -24.46
C VAL A 493 0.37 -14.87 -23.96
N LYS A 494 0.69 -16.06 -24.50
CA LYS A 494 0.05 -17.33 -24.09
C LYS A 494 0.30 -17.61 -22.61
N LYS A 495 1.53 -17.46 -22.14
CA LYS A 495 1.91 -17.71 -20.76
C LYS A 495 1.10 -16.81 -19.83
N VAL A 496 1.20 -15.49 -20.00
CA VAL A 496 0.53 -14.47 -19.19
C VAL A 496 -0.99 -14.71 -19.17
N CYS A 497 -1.63 -14.80 -20.33
CA CYS A 497 -3.08 -14.96 -20.39
C CYS A 497 -3.55 -16.28 -19.76
N SER A 498 -2.82 -17.38 -19.97
CA SER A 498 -3.15 -18.67 -19.35
C SER A 498 -2.98 -18.66 -17.83
N GLU A 499 -2.00 -17.93 -17.31
CA GLU A 499 -1.75 -17.76 -15.88
C GLU A 499 -2.87 -16.90 -15.28
N SER A 500 -3.23 -15.79 -15.93
CA SER A 500 -4.35 -14.94 -15.53
C SER A 500 -5.69 -15.69 -15.49
N SER A 501 -6.02 -16.46 -16.54
CA SER A 501 -7.26 -17.26 -16.57
C SER A 501 -7.30 -18.29 -15.44
N ARG A 502 -6.20 -19.04 -15.22
CA ARG A 502 -6.11 -20.01 -14.12
C ARG A 502 -6.28 -19.34 -12.76
N LYS A 503 -5.65 -18.17 -12.58
CA LYS A 503 -5.74 -17.39 -11.36
C LYS A 503 -7.16 -16.93 -11.10
N TYR A 504 -7.82 -16.28 -12.07
CA TYR A 504 -9.21 -15.84 -11.92
C TYR A 504 -10.17 -17.00 -11.63
N MET A 505 -9.94 -18.17 -12.24
CA MET A 505 -10.75 -19.34 -11.97
C MET A 505 -10.57 -19.86 -10.54
N SER A 506 -9.34 -19.86 -10.03
CA SER A 506 -9.07 -20.19 -8.63
C SER A 506 -9.73 -19.20 -7.67
N ILE A 507 -9.68 -17.89 -7.98
CA ILE A 507 -10.31 -16.86 -7.16
C ILE A 507 -11.84 -17.00 -7.16
N LEU A 508 -12.43 -17.26 -8.33
CA LEU A 508 -13.86 -17.51 -8.46
C LEU A 508 -14.29 -18.73 -7.63
N TYR A 509 -13.47 -19.77 -7.59
CA TYR A 509 -13.71 -20.95 -6.75
C TYR A 509 -13.71 -20.60 -5.27
N ASP A 510 -12.65 -19.95 -4.77
CA ASP A 510 -12.54 -19.52 -3.37
C ASP A 510 -13.69 -18.60 -2.94
N TRP A 511 -13.99 -17.59 -3.76
CA TRP A 511 -15.12 -16.70 -3.53
C TRP A 511 -16.43 -17.48 -3.48
N SER A 512 -16.62 -18.43 -4.40
CA SER A 512 -17.84 -19.23 -4.46
C SER A 512 -18.04 -20.10 -3.23
N GLU A 513 -16.96 -20.70 -2.73
CA GLU A 513 -16.99 -21.51 -1.50
C GLU A 513 -17.38 -20.65 -0.29
N GLN A 514 -16.73 -19.50 -0.10
CA GLN A 514 -17.03 -18.57 0.99
C GLN A 514 -18.47 -18.03 0.93
N TYR A 515 -18.91 -17.67 -0.27
CA TYR A 515 -20.28 -17.21 -0.48
C TYR A 515 -21.28 -18.33 -0.18
N SER A 516 -20.98 -19.57 -0.57
CA SER A 516 -21.80 -20.74 -0.26
C SER A 516 -21.84 -21.04 1.24
N ASN A 517 -20.72 -20.86 1.95
CA ASN A 517 -20.68 -20.98 3.42
C ASN A 517 -21.57 -19.92 4.08
N SER A 518 -21.57 -18.69 3.57
CA SER A 518 -22.47 -17.63 4.05
C SER A 518 -23.94 -17.98 3.80
N LEU A 519 -24.27 -18.46 2.59
CA LEU A 519 -25.63 -18.94 2.28
C LEU A 519 -26.05 -20.09 3.22
N SER A 520 -25.17 -21.06 3.45
CA SER A 520 -25.43 -22.16 4.39
C SER A 520 -25.68 -21.65 5.81
N LEU A 521 -24.94 -20.63 6.23
CA LEU A 521 -25.14 -19.99 7.53
C LEU A 521 -26.52 -19.32 7.60
N PHE A 522 -26.92 -18.62 6.54
CA PHE A 522 -28.24 -17.98 6.46
C PHE A 522 -29.38 -19.00 6.51
N TYR A 523 -29.32 -20.04 5.67
CA TYR A 523 -30.32 -21.11 5.69
C TYR A 523 -30.36 -21.84 7.04
N SER A 524 -29.20 -22.10 7.66
CA SER A 524 -29.13 -22.69 9.00
C SER A 524 -29.81 -21.79 10.04
N GLU A 525 -29.63 -20.48 9.97
CA GLU A 525 -30.24 -19.54 10.91
C GLU A 525 -31.76 -19.47 10.71
N ILE A 526 -32.24 -19.46 9.46
CA ILE A 526 -33.68 -19.55 9.17
C ILE A 526 -34.27 -20.87 9.67
N SER A 527 -33.59 -22.00 9.44
CA SER A 527 -34.06 -23.31 9.93
C SER A 527 -34.20 -23.35 11.45
N LYS A 528 -33.31 -22.69 12.21
CA LYS A 528 -33.45 -22.55 13.67
C LYS A 528 -34.69 -21.75 14.04
N ILE A 529 -34.96 -20.65 13.33
CA ILE A 529 -36.15 -19.81 13.55
C ILE A 529 -37.44 -20.59 13.24
N GLU A 530 -37.46 -21.42 12.18
CA GLU A 530 -38.59 -22.29 11.88
C GLU A 530 -38.82 -23.36 12.95
N GLU A 531 -37.74 -24.01 13.42
CA GLU A 531 -37.81 -25.02 14.48
C GLU A 531 -38.28 -24.40 15.81
N GLU A 532 -37.80 -23.19 16.12
CA GLU A 532 -38.26 -22.34 17.21
C GLU A 532 -39.78 -22.13 17.17
N PHE A 533 -40.30 -21.71 16.02
CA PHE A 533 -41.73 -21.49 15.85
C PHE A 533 -42.53 -22.78 16.02
N LYS A 534 -42.12 -23.88 15.39
CA LYS A 534 -42.81 -25.19 15.49
C LYS A 534 -42.90 -25.65 16.94
N LYS A 535 -41.78 -25.60 17.67
CA LYS A 535 -41.74 -25.95 19.10
C LYS A 535 -42.67 -25.07 19.92
N LYS A 536 -42.68 -23.74 19.70
CA LYS A 536 -43.61 -22.83 20.39
C LYS A 536 -45.08 -23.11 20.08
N LYS A 537 -45.40 -23.55 18.85
CA LYS A 537 -46.78 -23.87 18.43
C LYS A 537 -47.28 -25.20 19.00
N GLU A 538 -46.41 -26.18 19.16
CA GLU A 538 -46.74 -27.50 19.74
C GLU A 538 -46.90 -27.49 21.26
N GLN A 539 -46.36 -26.47 21.93
CA GLN A 539 -46.51 -26.26 23.37
C GLN A 539 -47.94 -25.78 23.72
N ASN A 540 -48.38 -26.10 24.94
CA ASN A 540 -49.62 -25.54 25.49
C ASN A 540 -49.58 -23.99 25.48
N ILE A 541 -50.68 -23.34 25.15
CA ILE A 541 -50.78 -21.88 25.11
C ILE A 541 -51.30 -21.37 26.46
N GLU A 542 -50.45 -20.73 27.26
CA GLU A 542 -50.84 -20.06 28.50
C GLU A 542 -51.02 -18.56 28.25
N LEU A 543 -52.23 -18.15 27.87
CA LEU A 543 -52.55 -16.78 27.44
C LEU A 543 -52.15 -15.71 28.48
N TYR A 544 -52.31 -16.00 29.78
CA TYR A 544 -51.94 -15.08 30.86
C TYR A 544 -50.42 -14.83 30.88
N ASP A 545 -49.61 -15.87 30.72
CA ASP A 545 -48.16 -15.76 30.71
C ASP A 545 -47.65 -15.06 29.46
N ILE A 546 -48.20 -15.39 28.29
CA ILE A 546 -47.84 -14.74 27.02
C ILE A 546 -48.21 -13.24 27.04
N ASP A 547 -49.41 -12.87 27.50
CA ASP A 547 -49.83 -11.45 27.59
C ASP A 547 -48.91 -10.66 28.54
N ASN A 548 -48.50 -11.24 29.66
CA ASN A 548 -47.55 -10.63 30.58
C ASN A 548 -46.16 -10.44 29.94
N VAL A 549 -45.67 -11.43 29.18
CA VAL A 549 -44.42 -11.30 28.42
C VAL A 549 -44.53 -10.18 27.40
N ILE A 550 -45.59 -10.16 26.58
CA ILE A 550 -45.80 -9.13 25.56
C ILE A 550 -45.85 -7.73 26.20
N LYS A 551 -46.56 -7.56 27.32
CA LYS A 551 -46.60 -6.28 28.05
C LYS A 551 -45.22 -5.86 28.54
N GLY A 552 -44.49 -6.75 29.21
CA GLY A 552 -43.14 -6.48 29.72
C GLY A 552 -42.15 -6.12 28.60
N LEU A 553 -42.15 -6.91 27.52
CA LEU A 553 -41.30 -6.69 26.36
C LEU A 553 -41.65 -5.38 25.63
N LYS A 554 -42.94 -5.01 25.50
CA LYS A 554 -43.35 -3.72 24.92
C LYS A 554 -42.82 -2.54 25.74
N LEU A 555 -42.82 -2.62 27.07
CA LEU A 555 -42.27 -1.58 27.94
C LEU A 555 -40.77 -1.39 27.68
N ILE A 556 -40.00 -2.49 27.65
CA ILE A 556 -38.57 -2.45 27.33
C ILE A 556 -38.35 -1.89 25.92
N ARG A 557 -39.09 -2.38 24.92
CA ARG A 557 -38.99 -1.93 23.53
C ARG A 557 -39.22 -0.41 23.40
N ASN A 558 -40.24 0.12 24.08
CA ASN A 558 -40.55 1.54 24.06
C ASN A 558 -39.49 2.36 24.81
N LYS A 559 -38.98 1.87 25.94
CA LYS A 559 -37.85 2.47 26.68
C LYS A 559 -36.60 2.60 25.80
N LEU A 560 -36.26 1.54 25.06
CA LEU A 560 -35.15 1.57 24.10
C LEU A 560 -35.43 2.56 22.95
N LYS A 561 -36.60 2.50 22.31
CA LYS A 561 -36.97 3.45 21.23
C LYS A 561 -36.94 4.91 21.68
N ASN A 562 -37.37 5.23 22.90
CA ASN A 562 -37.31 6.61 23.40
C ASN A 562 -35.87 7.06 23.68
N LYS A 563 -35.00 6.16 24.16
CA LYS A 563 -33.57 6.44 24.34
C LYS A 563 -32.86 6.68 23.00
N TYR A 564 -33.31 6.03 21.92
CA TYR A 564 -32.81 6.23 20.56
C TYR A 564 -32.95 7.69 20.09
N ASN A 565 -34.16 8.27 20.22
CA ASN A 565 -34.43 9.64 19.77
C ASN A 565 -33.59 10.70 20.50
N ASN A 566 -33.29 10.51 21.79
CA ASN A 566 -32.46 11.44 22.55
C ASN A 566 -30.96 11.35 22.18
N ILE A 567 -30.49 10.21 21.68
CA ILE A 567 -29.07 10.03 21.30
C ILE A 567 -28.79 10.69 19.94
N GLU A 568 -29.74 10.73 19.01
CA GLU A 568 -29.60 11.48 17.75
C GLU A 568 -29.42 12.99 18.02
N GLU A 569 -30.17 13.59 18.95
CA GLU A 569 -29.99 15.00 19.37
C GLU A 569 -28.65 15.26 20.07
N ILE A 570 -28.15 14.31 20.87
CA ILE A 570 -26.87 14.44 21.57
C ILE A 570 -25.68 14.23 20.62
N SER A 571 -25.82 13.36 19.63
CA SER A 571 -24.77 13.12 18.63
C SER A 571 -24.52 14.31 17.71
N LEU A 572 -25.54 15.15 17.49
CA LEU A 572 -25.42 16.40 16.73
C LEU A 572 -24.82 17.56 17.54
N THR A 573 -24.81 17.48 18.87
CA THR A 573 -24.31 18.53 19.77
C THR A 573 -22.91 18.25 20.33
N LEU A 574 -22.47 16.99 20.32
CA LEU A 574 -21.12 16.60 20.78
C LEU A 574 -19.99 17.02 19.81
N ASP A 575 -20.30 17.35 18.56
CA ASP A 575 -19.33 17.82 17.56
C ASP A 575 -18.88 19.28 17.81
N GLU A 576 -19.54 20.04 18.69
CA GLU A 576 -19.23 21.46 18.93
C GLU A 576 -18.44 21.77 20.22
N GLU A 577 -18.36 20.87 21.20
CA GLU A 577 -17.86 21.23 22.55
C GLU A 577 -16.44 20.78 22.93
N ILE A 578 -15.66 20.15 22.04
CA ILE A 578 -14.29 19.69 22.40
C ILE A 578 -13.25 20.11 21.36
N ILE A 579 -13.10 21.43 21.19
CA ILE A 579 -11.89 22.02 20.64
C ILE A 579 -11.52 23.21 21.52
N ASN A 580 -10.64 22.99 22.50
CA ASN A 580 -9.64 23.96 22.95
C ASN A 580 -8.88 23.42 24.16
N LYS A 581 -7.64 22.99 23.90
CA LYS A 581 -6.43 23.21 24.72
C LYS A 581 -5.29 22.37 24.13
N SER A 582 -4.66 22.90 23.09
CA SER A 582 -3.28 22.57 22.78
C SER A 582 -2.39 23.39 23.71
N GLU A 583 -1.69 22.74 24.62
CA GLU A 583 -0.58 23.35 25.35
C GLU A 583 0.53 23.65 24.33
N GLU A 584 0.70 24.93 24.00
CA GLU A 584 1.93 25.43 23.38
C GLU A 584 3.09 25.19 24.34
N LYS A 585 3.88 24.14 24.06
CA LYS A 585 5.25 24.06 24.60
C LYS A 585 6.08 25.12 23.89
N ASN A 586 6.07 26.34 24.43
CA ASN A 586 7.14 27.32 24.19
C ASN A 586 8.45 26.72 24.71
N ARG A 587 9.17 26.02 23.83
CA ARG A 587 10.60 25.78 24.02
C ARG A 587 11.28 27.10 23.73
N ASN A 588 11.71 27.79 24.79
CA ASN A 588 12.63 28.91 24.66
C ASN A 588 13.85 28.43 23.86
N ILE A 589 14.06 29.01 22.68
CA ILE A 589 15.29 28.84 21.92
C ILE A 589 16.35 29.60 22.71
N GLU A 590 17.18 28.88 23.46
CA GLU A 590 18.40 29.48 24.02
C GLU A 590 19.35 29.78 22.86
N GLU A 591 19.64 31.06 22.63
CA GLU A 591 20.75 31.46 21.77
C GLU A 591 22.05 31.03 22.44
N ILE A 592 22.63 29.93 21.95
CA ILE A 592 23.95 29.48 22.38
C ILE A 592 24.99 30.31 21.65
N GLU A 593 25.86 30.99 22.40
CA GLU A 593 26.99 31.73 21.85
C GLU A 593 27.98 30.73 21.20
N LEU A 594 27.98 30.66 19.87
CA LEU A 594 28.88 29.78 19.12
C LEU A 594 30.32 30.28 19.24
N THR A 595 31.18 29.49 19.88
CA THR A 595 32.61 29.81 19.91
C THR A 595 33.19 29.84 18.50
N ASN A 596 34.21 30.69 18.26
CA ASN A 596 34.95 30.70 17.00
C ASN A 596 35.49 29.32 16.62
N ILE A 597 35.84 28.49 17.61
CA ILE A 597 36.31 27.11 17.38
C ILE A 597 35.17 26.25 16.83
N SER A 598 34.00 26.26 17.46
CA SER A 598 32.82 25.51 17.00
C SER A 598 32.41 25.92 15.59
N TYR A 599 32.40 27.22 15.30
CA TYR A 599 32.09 27.73 13.97
C TYR A 599 33.14 27.33 12.92
N ASN A 600 34.43 27.42 13.24
CA ASN A 600 35.50 27.00 12.32
C ASN A 600 35.48 25.49 12.06
N LEU A 601 35.19 24.67 13.08
CA LEU A 601 35.01 23.22 12.93
C LEU A 601 33.79 22.89 12.06
N TYR A 602 32.68 23.60 12.27
CA TYR A 602 31.49 23.49 11.43
C TYR A 602 31.80 23.81 9.97
N LYS A 603 32.48 24.94 9.71
CA LYS A 603 32.89 25.36 8.37
C LYS A 603 33.82 24.33 7.72
N LEU A 604 34.83 23.85 8.45
CA LEU A 604 35.74 22.82 7.96
C LEU A 604 35.00 21.53 7.62
N SER A 605 34.08 21.08 8.48
CA SER A 605 33.25 19.90 8.26
C SER A 605 32.43 20.03 6.98
N ASN A 606 31.78 21.17 6.77
CA ASN A 606 31.00 21.41 5.57
C ASN A 606 31.86 21.49 4.30
N GLU A 607 33.04 22.11 4.36
CA GLU A 607 33.98 22.16 3.23
C GLU A 607 34.50 20.77 2.84
N ILE A 608 34.73 19.87 3.82
CA ILE A 608 35.08 18.47 3.55
C ILE A 608 33.95 17.78 2.79
N VAL A 609 32.70 17.90 3.26
CA VAL A 609 31.52 17.31 2.63
C VAL A 609 31.34 17.84 1.21
N LYS A 610 31.40 19.17 1.03
CA LYS A 610 31.28 19.84 -0.26
C LYS A 610 32.36 19.36 -1.24
N LYS A 611 33.62 19.31 -0.80
CA LYS A 611 34.72 18.85 -1.65
C LYS A 611 34.56 17.37 -2.04
N SER A 612 34.08 16.52 -1.14
CA SER A 612 33.80 15.12 -1.43
C SER A 612 32.67 14.95 -2.46
N TYR A 613 31.59 15.73 -2.39
CA TYR A 613 30.56 15.71 -3.42
C TYR A 613 31.05 16.25 -4.77
N SER A 614 31.83 17.32 -4.76
CA SER A 614 32.44 17.84 -5.99
C SER A 614 33.34 16.79 -6.65
N MET A 615 34.10 16.01 -5.88
CA MET A 615 34.87 14.88 -6.42
C MET A 615 33.98 13.81 -7.06
N ILE A 616 32.82 13.51 -6.46
CA ILE A 616 31.86 12.56 -7.03
C ILE A 616 31.30 13.09 -8.36
N SER A 617 30.88 14.36 -8.41
CA SER A 617 30.38 14.99 -9.63
C SER A 617 31.42 14.95 -10.75
N SER A 618 32.64 15.42 -10.47
CA SER A 618 33.73 15.41 -11.45
C SER A 618 34.08 14.01 -11.92
N TYR A 619 34.07 13.00 -11.04
CA TYR A 619 34.32 11.61 -11.44
C TYR A 619 33.27 11.06 -12.41
N ILE A 620 31.98 11.34 -12.15
CA ILE A 620 30.87 10.91 -13.02
C ILE A 620 30.93 11.66 -14.36
N GLU A 621 31.18 12.97 -14.33
CA GLU A 621 31.34 13.79 -15.53
C GLU A 621 32.52 13.32 -16.39
N GLU A 622 33.68 13.04 -15.79
CA GLU A 622 34.86 12.53 -16.48
C GLU A 622 34.59 11.17 -17.16
N LYS A 623 33.80 10.29 -16.52
CA LYS A 623 33.39 9.02 -17.13
C LYS A 623 32.55 9.25 -18.38
N VAL A 624 31.56 10.14 -18.35
CA VAL A 624 30.73 10.49 -19.53
C VAL A 624 31.58 11.16 -20.61
N PHE A 625 32.44 12.09 -20.22
CA PHE A 625 33.32 12.81 -21.13
C PHE A 625 34.33 11.87 -21.80
N SER A 626 34.94 10.94 -21.07
CA SER A 626 35.94 10.00 -21.61
C SER A 626 35.38 9.10 -22.72
N ILE A 627 34.08 8.81 -22.68
CA ILE A 627 33.38 7.99 -23.67
C ILE A 627 33.10 8.77 -24.97
N SER A 628 32.92 10.10 -24.90
CA SER A 628 32.31 10.89 -25.97
C SER A 628 33.13 12.09 -26.47
N LYS A 629 34.03 12.62 -25.63
CA LYS A 629 34.87 13.82 -25.85
C LYS A 629 34.08 15.11 -26.18
N LYS A 630 32.81 15.21 -25.78
CA LYS A 630 31.94 16.39 -25.98
C LYS A 630 31.60 17.07 -24.65
N GLU A 631 31.14 18.32 -24.71
CA GLU A 631 30.60 19.03 -23.55
C GLU A 631 29.41 18.25 -22.94
N VAL A 632 29.45 18.08 -21.61
CA VAL A 632 28.44 17.32 -20.86
C VAL A 632 27.41 18.29 -20.29
N HIS A 633 26.15 18.07 -20.65
CA HIS A 633 24.99 18.79 -20.13
C HIS A 633 24.22 17.90 -19.17
N GLU A 634 23.90 18.40 -17.98
CA GLU A 634 23.28 17.61 -16.93
C GLU A 634 21.76 17.79 -16.89
N ILE A 635 21.04 16.69 -16.73
CA ILE A 635 19.57 16.69 -16.66
C ILE A 635 19.14 16.08 -15.33
N PHE A 636 18.46 16.86 -14.49
CA PHE A 636 17.82 16.37 -13.27
C PHE A 636 16.35 16.12 -13.54
N TRP A 637 15.98 14.85 -13.69
CA TRP A 637 14.61 14.44 -13.95
C TRP A 637 13.93 14.01 -12.66
N THR A 638 12.81 14.65 -12.31
CA THR A 638 12.24 14.49 -10.97
C THR A 638 10.72 14.65 -10.88
N TRP A 639 10.19 14.03 -9.82
CA TRP A 639 8.83 14.21 -9.30
C TRP A 639 8.83 14.85 -7.90
N ASP A 640 10.01 15.08 -7.32
CA ASP A 640 10.23 15.76 -6.06
C ASP A 640 11.24 16.90 -6.26
N LEU A 641 10.71 18.12 -6.35
CA LEU A 641 11.53 19.29 -6.58
C LEU A 641 12.43 19.62 -5.37
N GLU A 642 11.98 19.36 -4.14
CA GLU A 642 12.75 19.66 -2.94
C GLU A 642 13.93 18.70 -2.77
N ALA A 643 13.69 17.40 -2.96
CA ALA A 643 14.74 16.39 -2.99
C ALA A 643 15.80 16.70 -4.05
N THR A 644 15.35 17.15 -5.22
CA THR A 644 16.23 17.51 -6.35
C THR A 644 17.06 18.74 -6.05
N ALA A 645 16.45 19.78 -5.47
CA ALA A 645 17.19 20.96 -5.04
C ALA A 645 18.27 20.61 -4.01
N LYS A 646 17.97 19.71 -3.06
CA LYS A 646 18.96 19.19 -2.09
C LYS A 646 20.08 18.42 -2.79
N PHE A 647 19.76 17.58 -3.76
CA PHE A 647 20.77 16.81 -4.50
C PHE A 647 21.68 17.69 -5.36
N ILE A 648 21.12 18.69 -6.06
CA ILE A 648 21.87 19.69 -6.83
C ILE A 648 22.79 20.51 -5.92
N SER A 649 22.27 20.96 -4.77
CA SER A 649 23.07 21.67 -3.77
C SER A 649 24.24 20.82 -3.27
N ARG A 650 24.03 19.52 -3.05
CA ARG A 650 25.09 18.60 -2.64
C ARG A 650 26.14 18.43 -3.73
N MET A 651 25.73 18.12 -4.97
CA MET A 651 26.65 17.81 -6.08
C MET A 651 27.42 19.03 -6.60
N HIS A 652 26.77 20.20 -6.67
CA HIS A 652 27.29 21.38 -7.37
C HIS A 652 27.45 22.63 -6.49
N ASP A 653 27.08 22.59 -5.21
CA ASP A 653 27.05 23.76 -4.32
C ASP A 653 26.11 24.88 -4.83
N ILE A 654 25.05 24.50 -5.55
CA ILE A 654 24.06 25.43 -6.11
C ILE A 654 22.77 25.37 -5.28
N TYR A 655 22.38 26.51 -4.72
CA TYR A 655 21.18 26.65 -3.91
C TYR A 655 20.07 27.33 -4.71
N LEU A 656 18.98 26.61 -4.96
CA LEU A 656 17.77 27.14 -5.58
C LEU A 656 16.92 27.87 -4.54
N ASN A 657 16.60 29.14 -4.81
CA ASN A 657 15.75 29.94 -3.94
C ASN A 657 14.25 29.63 -4.15
N ASN A 658 13.39 30.12 -3.26
CA ASN A 658 11.95 29.84 -3.32
C ASN A 658 11.28 30.35 -4.61
N GLU A 659 11.74 31.46 -5.19
CA GLU A 659 11.18 32.00 -6.45
C GLU A 659 11.51 31.08 -7.63
N GLU A 660 12.75 30.59 -7.72
CA GLU A 660 13.19 29.62 -8.73
C GLU A 660 12.39 28.31 -8.63
N LEU A 661 12.16 27.83 -7.40
CA LEU A 661 11.34 26.63 -7.17
C LEU A 661 9.88 26.82 -7.62
N GLU A 662 9.28 27.99 -7.38
CA GLU A 662 7.93 28.29 -7.85
C GLU A 662 7.86 28.42 -9.38
N ILE A 663 8.89 28.98 -10.01
CA ILE A 663 9.01 29.00 -11.48
C ILE A 663 9.04 27.56 -12.02
N ILE A 664 9.86 26.68 -11.44
CA ILE A 664 9.95 25.28 -11.86
C ILE A 664 8.61 24.55 -11.67
N LYS A 665 7.93 24.75 -10.53
CA LYS A 665 6.59 24.16 -10.30
C LYS A 665 5.57 24.58 -11.35
N LYS A 666 5.67 25.81 -11.86
CA LYS A 666 4.75 26.35 -12.87
C LYS A 666 5.12 25.89 -14.28
N GLN A 667 6.40 25.99 -14.66
CA GLN A 667 6.88 25.78 -16.03
C GLN A 667 7.30 24.34 -16.33
N GLY A 668 7.70 23.57 -15.32
CA GLY A 668 8.12 22.17 -15.45
C GLY A 668 9.53 21.96 -15.99
N ILE A 669 10.12 22.94 -16.68
CA ILE A 669 11.53 22.90 -17.09
C ILE A 669 12.19 24.21 -16.67
N TYR A 670 13.43 24.09 -16.17
CA TYR A 670 14.27 25.23 -15.86
C TYR A 670 15.72 24.90 -16.17
N THR A 671 16.37 25.75 -16.96
CA THR A 671 17.75 25.57 -17.40
C THR A 671 18.59 26.75 -16.94
N PHE A 672 19.73 26.46 -16.32
CA PHE A 672 20.73 27.44 -15.92
C PHE A 672 22.11 26.80 -16.05
N ASN A 673 23.10 27.55 -16.53
CA ASN A 673 24.43 27.03 -16.86
C ASN A 673 24.32 25.80 -17.81
N ASN A 674 24.96 24.69 -17.45
CA ASN A 674 24.90 23.39 -18.12
C ASN A 674 23.92 22.42 -17.44
N ILE A 675 23.02 22.92 -16.58
CA ILE A 675 22.06 22.11 -15.80
C ILE A 675 20.64 22.39 -16.29
N THR A 676 19.88 21.33 -16.52
CA THR A 676 18.43 21.39 -16.78
C THR A 676 17.67 20.56 -15.76
N ILE A 677 16.67 21.17 -15.11
CA ILE A 677 15.74 20.50 -14.22
C ILE A 677 14.44 20.24 -14.97
N VAL A 678 13.95 19.00 -14.90
CA VAL A 678 12.67 18.57 -15.47
C VAL A 678 11.77 18.07 -14.34
N TYR A 679 10.69 18.80 -14.06
CA TYR A 679 9.69 18.52 -13.04
C TYR A 679 8.36 18.08 -13.67
N GLU A 680 8.05 16.80 -13.51
CA GLU A 680 6.92 16.13 -14.17
C GLU A 680 5.54 16.44 -13.58
N LEU A 681 5.49 16.93 -12.32
CA LEU A 681 4.24 17.30 -11.66
C LEU A 681 3.86 18.78 -11.87
N SER A 682 4.45 19.44 -12.86
CA SER A 682 4.14 20.83 -13.19
C SER A 682 2.74 21.00 -13.78
N LYS A 683 2.19 22.21 -13.65
CA LYS A 683 0.84 22.55 -14.11
C LYS A 683 0.68 22.53 -15.64
N ASN A 684 1.77 22.73 -16.40
CA ASN A 684 1.77 22.83 -17.86
C ASN A 684 2.49 21.65 -18.55
N LYS A 685 1.97 20.41 -18.39
CA LYS A 685 2.55 19.19 -19.00
C LYS A 685 2.74 19.24 -20.53
N LEU A 686 1.97 20.06 -21.25
CA LEU A 686 2.00 20.17 -22.71
C LEU A 686 3.29 20.81 -23.28
N GLU A 687 4.05 21.56 -22.48
CA GLU A 687 5.26 22.26 -22.95
C GLU A 687 6.56 21.48 -22.74
N ILE A 688 6.61 20.51 -21.82
CA ILE A 688 7.83 19.69 -21.56
C ILE A 688 8.32 19.01 -22.84
N LYS A 689 7.39 18.52 -23.68
CA LYS A 689 7.69 17.90 -24.99
C LYS A 689 8.32 18.86 -26.01
N LYS A 690 8.03 20.15 -25.94
CA LYS A 690 8.54 21.17 -26.88
C LYS A 690 9.79 21.89 -26.35
N ALA A 691 9.97 21.95 -25.03
CA ALA A 691 10.96 22.79 -24.38
C ALA A 691 12.30 22.08 -24.07
N LEU A 692 12.36 20.74 -24.06
CA LEU A 692 13.64 20.01 -24.05
C LEU A 692 14.30 20.10 -25.43
N ASN A 693 14.97 21.23 -25.66
CA ASN A 693 15.72 21.55 -26.86
C ASN A 693 17.07 20.80 -26.85
N ILE A 694 17.00 19.48 -26.92
CA ILE A 694 18.17 18.59 -26.81
C ILE A 694 19.02 18.74 -28.07
N ASP A 695 20.20 19.32 -27.91
CA ASP A 695 21.21 19.51 -28.93
C ASP A 695 22.04 18.23 -29.12
N SER A 696 22.08 17.71 -30.35
CA SER A 696 22.85 16.51 -30.74
C SER A 696 24.37 16.73 -30.73
N SER A 697 24.83 17.98 -30.64
CA SER A 697 26.24 18.33 -30.48
C SER A 697 26.77 18.05 -29.07
N LYS A 698 25.89 17.94 -28.06
CA LYS A 698 26.22 17.72 -26.66
C LYS A 698 26.01 16.28 -26.22
N GLU A 699 26.56 15.95 -25.06
CA GLU A 699 26.34 14.69 -24.36
C GLU A 699 25.57 14.94 -23.08
N TYR A 700 24.71 14.01 -22.70
CA TYR A 700 23.81 14.24 -21.57
C TYR A 700 24.10 13.26 -20.45
N ASN A 701 24.24 13.82 -19.24
CA ASN A 701 24.31 13.07 -18.00
C ASN A 701 23.01 13.32 -17.21
N MET A 702 22.13 12.33 -17.18
CA MET A 702 20.83 12.42 -16.54
C MET A 702 20.89 11.80 -15.15
N TYR A 703 20.43 12.54 -14.15
CA TYR A 703 20.09 12.04 -12.83
C TYR A 703 18.59 11.86 -12.74
N LEU A 704 18.16 10.62 -12.62
CA LEU A 704 16.76 10.27 -12.45
C LEU A 704 16.50 10.04 -10.97
N LEU A 705 15.86 11.04 -10.34
CA LEU A 705 15.55 11.01 -8.92
C LEU A 705 14.20 10.32 -8.70
N PHE A 706 14.17 9.39 -7.74
CA PHE A 706 12.96 8.65 -7.42
C PHE A 706 12.88 8.33 -5.93
N ASN A 707 11.65 8.21 -5.43
CA ASN A 707 11.42 7.89 -4.03
C ASN A 707 11.68 6.40 -3.80
N GLY A 708 12.71 6.07 -3.02
CA GLY A 708 13.07 4.68 -2.73
C GLY A 708 12.05 3.97 -1.84
N ILE A 709 11.37 4.66 -0.92
CA ILE A 709 10.33 4.07 -0.04
C ILE A 709 9.21 3.52 -0.90
N GLN A 710 8.81 4.29 -1.92
CA GLN A 710 7.76 3.95 -2.87
C GLN A 710 8.38 3.50 -4.21
N ILE A 711 9.42 2.66 -4.17
CA ILE A 711 10.15 2.27 -5.38
C ILE A 711 9.25 1.62 -6.42
N GLY A 712 8.23 0.84 -6.01
CA GLY A 712 7.27 0.25 -6.93
C GLY A 712 6.45 1.30 -7.71
N SER A 713 5.89 2.29 -7.02
CA SER A 713 5.17 3.40 -7.64
C SER A 713 6.09 4.24 -8.53
N SER A 714 7.30 4.54 -8.03
CA SER A 714 8.33 5.24 -8.80
C SER A 714 8.68 4.49 -10.09
N GLU A 715 8.94 3.18 -9.99
CA GLU A 715 9.24 2.32 -11.13
C GLU A 715 8.15 2.41 -12.20
N LYS A 716 6.86 2.33 -11.81
CA LYS A 716 5.73 2.51 -12.72
C LYS A 716 5.81 3.85 -13.44
N GLN A 717 5.89 4.91 -12.65
CA GLN A 717 5.87 6.28 -13.12
C GLN A 717 7.01 6.55 -14.10
N ILE A 718 8.18 5.96 -13.87
CA ILE A 718 9.36 6.12 -14.73
C ILE A 718 9.24 5.28 -16.00
N LEU A 719 8.89 3.99 -15.88
CA LEU A 719 8.83 3.09 -17.02
C LEU A 719 7.70 3.46 -18.00
N GLU A 720 6.55 3.92 -17.50
CA GLU A 720 5.41 4.34 -18.31
C GLU A 720 5.56 5.77 -18.88
N ASN A 721 6.60 6.51 -18.49
CA ASN A 721 6.80 7.88 -18.97
C ASN A 721 7.23 7.92 -20.44
N ILE A 722 6.27 8.29 -21.30
CA ILE A 722 6.47 8.43 -22.75
C ILE A 722 7.50 9.52 -23.09
N ASN A 723 7.54 10.63 -22.33
CA ASN A 723 8.48 11.72 -22.58
C ASN A 723 9.91 11.27 -22.32
N LEU A 724 10.13 10.65 -21.16
CA LEU A 724 11.42 10.09 -20.79
C LEU A 724 11.86 9.06 -21.82
N LYS A 725 10.99 8.12 -22.19
CA LYS A 725 11.27 7.10 -23.21
C LYS A 725 11.69 7.75 -24.54
N ASN A 726 10.94 8.74 -25.02
CA ASN A 726 11.24 9.42 -26.29
C ASN A 726 12.58 10.18 -26.25
N ILE A 727 12.89 10.83 -25.14
CA ILE A 727 14.13 11.58 -24.98
C ILE A 727 15.32 10.65 -24.93
N VAL A 728 15.24 9.57 -24.16
CA VAL A 728 16.37 8.65 -24.00
C VAL A 728 16.60 7.82 -25.26
N LEU A 729 15.55 7.42 -26.00
CA LEU A 729 15.71 6.68 -27.25
C LEU A 729 16.35 7.50 -28.38
N LYS A 730 16.17 8.83 -28.38
CA LYS A 730 16.63 9.71 -29.46
C LYS A 730 18.02 10.31 -29.23
N ASN A 731 18.57 10.20 -28.02
CA ASN A 731 19.77 10.94 -27.62
C ASN A 731 20.80 10.07 -26.92
N ASN A 732 22.06 10.51 -26.94
CA ASN A 732 23.12 9.90 -26.15
C ASN A 732 23.05 10.41 -24.71
N ILE A 733 22.43 9.62 -23.82
CA ILE A 733 22.21 9.99 -22.42
C ILE A 733 22.73 8.89 -21.49
N MET A 734 23.65 9.23 -20.57
CA MET A 734 23.95 8.39 -19.41
C MET A 734 22.92 8.62 -18.32
N ILE A 735 22.25 7.58 -17.84
CA ILE A 735 21.23 7.67 -16.79
C ILE A 735 21.78 7.14 -15.48
N ASN A 736 21.96 8.03 -14.51
CA ASN A 736 22.20 7.69 -13.11
C ASN A 736 20.87 7.61 -12.36
N LEU A 737 20.73 6.59 -11.53
CA LEU A 737 19.57 6.39 -10.67
C LEU A 737 19.87 6.96 -9.30
N VAL A 738 19.08 7.92 -8.84
CA VAL A 738 19.29 8.57 -7.53
C VAL A 738 18.14 8.22 -6.62
N ILE A 739 18.43 7.39 -5.62
CA ILE A 739 17.48 7.00 -4.57
C ILE A 739 17.31 8.19 -3.63
N ASP A 740 16.13 8.79 -3.65
CA ASP A 740 15.67 9.70 -2.61
C ASP A 740 15.08 8.91 -1.44
N SER A 741 15.01 9.51 -0.24
CA SER A 741 14.66 8.84 1.03
C SER A 741 15.77 7.96 1.67
N SER A 742 17.03 8.35 1.48
CA SER A 742 18.16 7.61 2.07
C SER A 742 18.08 7.53 3.60
N ARG A 743 17.61 8.57 4.29
CA ARG A 743 17.56 8.61 5.75
C ARG A 743 16.57 7.60 6.33
N GLU A 744 15.41 7.42 5.70
CA GLU A 744 14.41 6.43 6.10
C GLU A 744 14.97 5.01 6.08
N PHE A 745 15.77 4.67 5.06
CA PHE A 745 16.40 3.35 4.96
C PHE A 745 17.60 3.17 5.87
N ILE A 746 18.42 4.21 6.02
CA ILE A 746 19.57 4.18 6.94
C ILE A 746 19.05 4.00 8.37
N ASN A 747 18.06 4.78 8.79
CA ASN A 747 17.46 4.66 10.11
C ASN A 747 16.87 3.24 10.33
N ALA A 748 16.21 2.68 9.30
CA ALA A 748 15.59 1.35 9.38
C ALA A 748 16.56 0.17 9.22
N ASN A 749 17.85 0.39 8.92
CA ASN A 749 18.83 -0.65 8.56
C ASN A 749 18.38 -1.57 7.40
N ASN A 750 17.78 -0.99 6.37
CA ASN A 750 17.21 -1.72 5.22
C ASN A 750 17.94 -1.43 3.90
N ILE A 751 19.24 -1.12 3.95
CA ILE A 751 20.00 -0.66 2.78
C ILE A 751 20.16 -1.76 1.72
N LYS A 752 20.39 -2.99 2.16
CA LYS A 752 20.52 -4.13 1.25
C LYS A 752 19.25 -4.37 0.42
N GLU A 753 18.08 -4.26 1.04
CA GLU A 753 16.81 -4.51 0.37
C GLU A 753 16.49 -3.42 -0.66
N ILE A 754 16.74 -2.14 -0.36
CA ILE A 754 16.55 -1.06 -1.33
C ILE A 754 17.52 -1.18 -2.50
N LEU A 755 18.75 -1.66 -2.27
CA LEU A 755 19.69 -1.95 -3.36
C LEU A 755 19.16 -3.09 -4.23
N ILE A 756 18.71 -4.21 -3.66
CA ILE A 756 18.11 -5.31 -4.44
C ILE A 756 16.94 -4.78 -5.30
N ALA A 757 16.02 -4.03 -4.71
CA ALA A 757 14.87 -3.47 -5.42
C ALA A 757 15.32 -2.49 -6.53
N THR A 758 16.28 -1.60 -6.24
CA THR A 758 16.81 -0.62 -7.20
C THR A 758 17.55 -1.29 -8.36
N TYR A 759 18.28 -2.36 -8.12
CA TYR A 759 18.97 -3.09 -9.18
C TYR A 759 18.00 -3.91 -10.04
N SER A 760 16.93 -4.44 -9.44
CA SER A 760 15.81 -5.01 -10.19
C SER A 760 15.17 -3.96 -11.11
N PHE A 761 14.86 -2.78 -10.57
CA PHE A 761 14.36 -1.64 -11.34
C PHE A 761 15.33 -1.22 -12.46
N LYS A 762 16.63 -1.06 -12.15
CA LYS A 762 17.71 -0.78 -13.11
C LYS A 762 17.72 -1.78 -14.26
N LYS A 763 17.54 -3.08 -13.99
CA LYS A 763 17.46 -4.13 -15.01
C LYS A 763 16.23 -3.97 -15.90
N LYS A 764 15.06 -3.69 -15.33
CA LYS A 764 13.82 -3.45 -16.09
C LYS A 764 13.92 -2.20 -16.97
N LEU A 765 14.47 -1.12 -16.44
CA LEU A 765 14.74 0.12 -17.18
C LEU A 765 15.68 -0.14 -18.37
N LYS A 766 16.75 -0.92 -18.17
CA LYS A 766 17.69 -1.32 -19.22
C LYS A 766 17.00 -2.05 -20.37
N ASN A 767 16.09 -2.97 -20.05
CA ASN A 767 15.34 -3.74 -21.04
C ASN A 767 14.38 -2.86 -21.85
N ARG A 768 13.76 -1.85 -21.23
CA ARG A 768 12.74 -1.01 -21.85
C ARG A 768 13.31 0.09 -22.77
N ILE A 769 14.54 0.53 -22.51
CA ILE A 769 15.15 1.68 -23.19
C ILE A 769 16.25 1.28 -24.21
N ALA A 770 16.72 0.02 -24.20
CA ALA A 770 17.59 -0.58 -25.24
C ALA A 770 18.65 0.34 -25.88
N ASN A 771 19.58 0.84 -25.06
CA ASN A 771 20.97 1.12 -25.41
C ASN A 771 21.77 1.36 -24.11
N SER A 772 23.07 1.07 -24.18
CA SER A 772 24.02 0.74 -23.10
C SER A 772 24.50 1.92 -22.22
N LYS A 773 23.59 2.66 -21.56
CA LYS A 773 23.98 3.88 -20.83
C LYS A 773 23.29 4.08 -19.48
N ILE A 774 23.10 3.00 -18.71
CA ILE A 774 22.77 3.18 -17.29
C ILE A 774 24.08 3.32 -16.50
N GLY A 775 24.28 4.49 -15.91
CA GLY A 775 25.40 4.82 -15.05
C GLY A 775 25.21 4.31 -13.62
N TYR A 776 25.53 5.15 -12.64
CA TYR A 776 25.60 4.78 -11.24
C TYR A 776 24.22 4.81 -10.57
N VAL A 777 24.03 3.89 -9.62
CA VAL A 777 23.06 4.03 -8.54
C VAL A 777 23.71 4.86 -7.44
N LEU A 778 23.03 5.93 -7.04
CA LEU A 778 23.43 6.91 -6.04
C LEU A 778 22.31 7.07 -5.01
N VAL A 779 22.66 7.65 -3.87
CA VAL A 779 21.71 8.04 -2.82
C VAL A 779 21.76 9.55 -2.58
N ASN A 780 20.59 10.15 -2.39
CA ASN A 780 20.46 11.54 -1.97
C ASN A 780 20.64 11.63 -0.44
N SER A 781 21.87 11.43 0.03
CA SER A 781 22.25 11.56 1.44
C SER A 781 23.02 12.86 1.71
N LYS A 782 23.12 13.29 2.97
CA LYS A 782 24.04 14.38 3.37
C LYS A 782 25.50 13.91 3.42
N ASN A 783 25.72 12.63 3.70
CA ASN A 783 27.07 12.07 3.83
C ASN A 783 27.53 11.45 2.49
N PRO A 784 28.55 12.02 1.83
CA PRO A 784 28.99 11.55 0.51
C PRO A 784 29.66 10.17 0.56
N ILE A 785 30.05 9.67 1.75
CA ILE A 785 30.72 8.38 1.89
C ILE A 785 29.90 7.22 1.32
N TYR A 786 28.56 7.32 1.37
CA TYR A 786 27.67 6.31 0.82
C TYR A 786 27.75 6.25 -0.71
N ASN A 787 27.80 7.41 -1.38
CA ASN A 787 27.98 7.46 -2.83
C ASN A 787 29.38 7.00 -3.24
N LEU A 788 30.42 7.31 -2.45
CA LEU A 788 31.76 6.75 -2.68
C LEU A 788 31.74 5.22 -2.60
N ALA A 789 31.10 4.64 -1.57
CA ALA A 789 30.97 3.20 -1.42
C ALA A 789 30.15 2.55 -2.55
N LEU A 790 29.06 3.18 -2.98
CA LEU A 790 28.25 2.70 -4.10
C LEU A 790 29.02 2.75 -5.43
N ILE A 791 29.79 3.81 -5.68
CA ILE A 791 30.62 3.93 -6.88
C ILE A 791 31.71 2.87 -6.87
N GLU A 792 32.47 2.74 -5.78
CA GLU A 792 33.48 1.69 -5.62
C GLU A 792 32.89 0.30 -5.79
N GLY A 793 31.72 0.05 -5.20
CA GLY A 793 31.03 -1.22 -5.31
C GLY A 793 30.63 -1.56 -6.76
N GLN A 794 30.16 -0.55 -7.49
CA GLN A 794 29.72 -0.68 -8.89
C GLN A 794 30.87 -0.85 -9.88
N GLU A 795 31.97 -0.11 -9.71
CA GLU A 795 33.15 -0.23 -10.56
C GLU A 795 33.81 -1.61 -10.45
N ASN A 796 33.72 -2.22 -9.26
CA ASN A 796 34.39 -3.48 -8.97
C ASN A 796 33.46 -4.72 -9.08
N ASN A 797 32.28 -4.56 -9.67
CA ASN A 797 31.16 -5.51 -9.82
C ASN A 797 31.46 -7.02 -9.55
N GLY A 798 31.38 -7.41 -8.27
CA GLY A 798 31.71 -8.76 -7.79
C GLY A 798 33.19 -8.94 -7.44
N PHE A 799 33.69 -8.07 -6.58
CA PHE A 799 35.09 -8.05 -6.16
C PHE A 799 35.43 -9.17 -5.19
N LEU A 800 36.68 -9.63 -5.27
CA LEU A 800 37.23 -10.67 -4.40
C LEU A 800 37.25 -10.20 -2.94
N LEU A 801 37.25 -11.15 -2.00
CA LEU A 801 37.26 -10.87 -0.56
C LEU A 801 38.43 -9.98 -0.11
N SER A 802 39.56 -10.00 -0.83
CA SER A 802 40.71 -9.12 -0.61
C SER A 802 40.42 -7.66 -0.97
N GLN A 803 39.84 -7.42 -2.15
CA GLN A 803 39.44 -6.09 -2.61
C GLN A 803 38.36 -5.49 -1.70
N TYR A 804 37.39 -6.31 -1.27
CA TYR A 804 36.41 -5.91 -0.27
C TYR A 804 37.07 -5.42 1.02
N LYS A 805 38.04 -6.18 1.56
CA LYS A 805 38.76 -5.79 2.79
C LYS A 805 39.52 -4.48 2.61
N ASP A 806 40.17 -4.27 1.47
CA ASP A 806 40.94 -3.06 1.19
C ASP A 806 40.03 -1.83 1.05
N ILE A 807 38.96 -1.94 0.26
CA ILE A 807 37.95 -0.87 0.08
C ILE A 807 37.29 -0.54 1.42
N LYS A 808 36.86 -1.57 2.16
CA LYS A 808 36.28 -1.40 3.50
C LYS A 808 37.23 -0.69 4.45
N THR A 809 38.51 -1.09 4.50
CA THR A 809 39.51 -0.47 5.38
C THR A 809 39.70 1.01 5.04
N LYS A 810 39.78 1.35 3.74
CA LYS A 810 39.88 2.75 3.28
C LYS A 810 38.64 3.56 3.64
N LEU A 811 37.45 3.02 3.38
CA LEU A 811 36.18 3.69 3.68
C LEU A 811 35.97 3.85 5.19
N PHE A 812 36.32 2.86 6.03
CA PHE A 812 36.20 2.92 7.49
C PHE A 812 37.24 3.84 8.14
N GLY A 813 38.38 4.06 7.47
CA GLY A 813 39.39 5.03 7.87
C GLY A 813 39.06 6.48 7.49
N ASN A 814 38.01 6.70 6.69
CA ASN A 814 37.59 8.03 6.25
C ASN A 814 36.99 8.83 7.43
N ILE A 815 37.23 10.14 7.48
CA ILE A 815 36.66 11.00 8.52
C ILE A 815 35.13 11.04 8.48
N LEU A 816 34.54 10.78 7.31
CA LEU A 816 33.11 10.72 7.07
C LEU A 816 32.44 9.43 7.54
N SER A 817 33.19 8.43 8.04
CA SER A 817 32.66 7.13 8.49
C SER A 817 32.97 6.84 9.96
N ARG A 818 33.12 7.89 10.78
CA ARG A 818 33.54 7.72 12.19
C ARG A 818 32.46 7.14 13.09
N GLY A 819 31.17 7.37 12.81
CA GLY A 819 30.07 6.83 13.59
C GLY A 819 29.78 5.36 13.29
N ASN A 820 29.09 4.71 14.24
CA ASN A 820 28.70 3.31 14.09
C ASN A 820 27.65 3.13 13.00
N GLU A 821 26.72 4.09 12.86
CA GLU A 821 25.67 4.11 11.83
C GLU A 821 26.29 4.12 10.42
N GLU A 822 27.28 5.00 10.18
CA GLU A 822 27.95 5.09 8.89
C GLU A 822 28.70 3.80 8.58
N LYS A 823 29.42 3.22 9.55
CA LYS A 823 30.16 1.96 9.35
C LYS A 823 29.24 0.79 9.05
N GLN A 824 28.11 0.68 9.75
CA GLN A 824 27.12 -0.35 9.49
C GLN A 824 26.50 -0.18 8.10
N THR A 825 26.12 1.04 7.75
CA THR A 825 25.57 1.35 6.42
C THR A 825 26.57 1.02 5.31
N LEU A 826 27.84 1.38 5.48
CA LEU A 826 28.91 1.05 4.53
C LEU A 826 29.11 -0.46 4.41
N GLU A 827 29.04 -1.19 5.53
CA GLU A 827 29.10 -2.64 5.51
C GLU A 827 27.96 -3.26 4.70
N GLU A 828 26.73 -2.80 4.90
CA GLU A 828 25.57 -3.27 4.15
C GLU A 828 25.71 -2.98 2.65
N ILE A 829 26.13 -1.75 2.28
CA ILE A 829 26.39 -1.37 0.88
C ILE A 829 27.45 -2.28 0.26
N LEU A 830 28.61 -2.44 0.91
CA LEU A 830 29.72 -3.20 0.35
C LEU A 830 29.40 -4.70 0.27
N SER A 831 28.71 -5.23 1.28
CA SER A 831 28.31 -6.65 1.33
C SER A 831 27.36 -7.03 0.20
N TYR A 832 26.56 -6.08 -0.31
CA TYR A 832 25.68 -6.31 -1.46
C TYR A 832 26.46 -6.63 -2.75
N PHE A 833 27.66 -6.05 -2.92
CA PHE A 833 28.50 -6.28 -4.09
C PHE A 833 29.54 -7.39 -3.92
N LEU A 834 29.61 -8.00 -2.72
CA LEU A 834 30.45 -9.16 -2.44
C LEU A 834 29.82 -10.42 -3.08
N LYS A 835 30.59 -11.12 -3.92
CA LYS A 835 30.16 -12.36 -4.61
C LYS A 835 30.33 -13.60 -3.75
#